data_AF-A0A1F9N6M9-F1
#
_entry.id   AF-A0A1F9N6M9-F1
#
_cell.length_a   1.000
_cell.length_b   1.000
_cell.length_c   1.000
_cell.angle_alpha   90.00
_cell.angle_beta   90.00
_cell.angle_gamma   90.00
#
_symmetry.space_group_name_H-M   'P 1'
#
loop_
_entity.id
_entity.type
_entity.pdbx_description
1 polymer ?
#
loop_
_entity_poly.entity_id
_entity_poly.type
_entity_poly.pdbx_seq_one_letter_code
_entity_poly.pdbx_strand_id
1 'polypeptide(L)'
;MTQRRRITVEGAVQGVGFRPFVYRLARAAGLSGWVLNDSGGVTIEVEGNKACLEVFLQNFEQQVPPAAVLTRMVAIDIDAVGDEGFEIRHSAHGSKKTVLVQADLATCAECLLDIGQGRRQGYAFTNCTNCGPRFSILRALPYDRSQTTMASFEMCPTCQREYADPCDRRFHAQPNACPQCGPTLRLLDANGEAIVADDPIAAAAMNLGHGRILACKGLGGFHLMVDATNTKAVETLRERKHRPNKPFALMVGSLQMAGELAEVSPHAAAAMSAPSCPIMLLPRLPASVPRIPLASAVAPGLDTLGIMLPTTPLHHVLLAKVRVPLVATSGNLSEEPLCTSTAEALERLGAIADVFLTHDRSIVRPLDDSVAWIASAIHTHSGSHLQLIRRARGFAPLPLASRKVLPTVLAVGGQQKNSVALSVGTQILMSQHIGDLEHPKARQAFESTVVDLCDLYEAEPELLVCDLHPDYASTQWAESATAAGGRFAGVKRFGAQHHHAHLVSCLAEHDVEGPVLGLCWDGTGLGTDGTIWGGEALLGDAESFTRFATLQPFSLPGGSAAIREPRRIGLALAAAVGMADAVCADDVLDSRCQEDKLLLNMIRKGVNSPTTTSMGRLFDGIAALLGFTRGEQTFEAQAAMAL
;
A
#
# COMPACT_ATOMS: atom_id res chain seq x y z
N MET A 1 24.40 22.63 -37.48
CA MET A 1 23.51 23.71 -37.02
C MET A 1 23.22 23.48 -35.56
N THR A 2 23.30 24.52 -34.75
CA THR A 2 22.92 24.49 -33.34
C THR A 2 21.39 24.51 -33.25
N GLN A 3 20.83 23.67 -32.41
CA GLN A 3 19.40 23.58 -32.13
C GLN A 3 19.18 23.72 -30.63
N ARG A 4 18.04 24.28 -30.24
CA ARG A 4 17.61 24.37 -28.85
C ARG A 4 16.27 23.69 -28.70
N ARG A 5 16.11 22.92 -27.62
CA ARG A 5 14.86 22.24 -27.27
C ARG A 5 14.42 22.62 -25.89
N ARG A 6 13.12 22.85 -25.74
CA ARG A 6 12.45 22.90 -24.44
C ARG A 6 11.74 21.58 -24.21
N ILE A 7 12.05 20.93 -23.11
CA ILE A 7 11.44 19.68 -22.67
C ILE A 7 10.69 19.97 -21.37
N THR A 8 9.39 19.74 -21.37
CA THR A 8 8.55 19.81 -20.18
C THR A 8 8.19 18.40 -19.74
N VAL A 9 8.52 18.07 -18.50
CA VAL A 9 8.28 16.78 -17.88
C VAL A 9 7.31 16.96 -16.73
N GLU A 10 6.14 16.31 -16.84
CA GLU A 10 5.11 16.29 -15.81
C GLU A 10 5.11 14.94 -15.11
N GLY A 11 4.74 14.93 -13.83
CA GLY A 11 4.65 13.73 -13.02
C GLY A 11 5.34 13.87 -11.67
N ALA A 12 5.50 12.75 -10.98
CA ALA A 12 6.24 12.70 -9.73
C ALA A 12 7.74 12.71 -10.08
N VAL A 13 8.26 13.89 -10.41
CA VAL A 13 9.63 14.12 -10.87
C VAL A 13 10.41 15.11 -10.01
N GLN A 14 9.77 15.65 -8.95
CA GLN A 14 10.42 16.49 -7.96
C GLN A 14 10.86 15.67 -6.73
N GLY A 15 11.95 16.07 -6.08
CA GLY A 15 12.47 15.37 -4.88
C GLY A 15 13.10 13.98 -5.14
N VAL A 16 13.32 13.62 -6.41
CA VAL A 16 13.84 12.30 -6.84
C VAL A 16 15.20 12.37 -7.55
N GLY A 17 15.94 13.47 -7.37
CA GLY A 17 17.23 13.64 -8.03
C GLY A 17 17.14 13.86 -9.54
N PHE A 18 16.01 14.41 -10.03
CA PHE A 18 15.78 14.67 -11.46
C PHE A 18 16.64 15.81 -12.03
N ARG A 19 16.63 17.00 -11.40
CA ARG A 19 17.49 18.13 -11.84
C ARG A 19 18.99 17.76 -11.90
N PRO A 20 19.56 17.06 -10.90
CA PRO A 20 20.96 16.64 -10.92
C PRO A 20 21.23 15.58 -11.99
N PHE A 21 20.28 14.68 -12.23
CA PHE A 21 20.33 13.74 -13.35
C PHE A 21 20.43 14.49 -14.69
N VAL A 22 19.52 15.43 -14.95
CA VAL A 22 19.52 16.25 -16.17
C VAL A 22 20.82 17.04 -16.30
N TYR A 23 21.29 17.65 -15.21
CA TYR A 23 22.54 18.41 -15.18
C TYR A 23 23.74 17.54 -15.59
N ARG A 24 23.90 16.36 -14.99
CA ARG A 24 25.00 15.43 -15.33
C ARG A 24 24.90 14.96 -16.77
N LEU A 25 23.69 14.66 -17.23
CA LEU A 25 23.45 14.17 -18.58
C LEU A 25 23.77 15.23 -19.64
N ALA A 26 23.31 16.47 -19.42
CA ALA A 26 23.58 17.59 -20.32
C ALA A 26 25.08 17.91 -20.38
N ARG A 27 25.76 17.92 -19.22
CA ARG A 27 27.22 18.11 -19.14
C ARG A 27 27.99 17.01 -19.88
N ALA A 28 27.60 15.75 -19.70
CA ALA A 28 28.24 14.63 -20.38
C ALA A 28 28.07 14.68 -21.91
N ALA A 29 26.93 15.20 -22.39
CA ALA A 29 26.66 15.38 -23.81
C ALA A 29 27.27 16.67 -24.40
N GLY A 30 27.92 17.51 -23.59
CA GLY A 30 28.47 18.80 -24.01
C GLY A 30 27.42 19.83 -24.40
N LEU A 31 26.21 19.73 -23.83
CA LEU A 31 25.09 20.64 -24.09
C LEU A 31 25.10 21.82 -23.12
N SER A 32 24.60 22.97 -23.59
CA SER A 32 24.34 24.13 -22.76
C SER A 32 22.85 24.30 -22.47
N GLY A 33 22.51 25.15 -21.51
CA GLY A 33 21.13 25.44 -21.11
C GLY A 33 20.89 25.29 -19.62
N TRP A 34 19.70 24.82 -19.24
CA TRP A 34 19.32 24.79 -17.83
C TRP A 34 18.18 23.81 -17.52
N VAL A 35 18.02 23.52 -16.23
CA VAL A 35 16.87 22.78 -15.68
C VAL A 35 16.29 23.51 -14.48
N LEU A 36 14.95 23.54 -14.37
CA LEU A 36 14.24 24.10 -13.21
C LEU A 36 13.01 23.27 -12.84
N ASN A 37 12.62 23.34 -11.57
CA ASN A 37 11.29 22.87 -11.13
C ASN A 37 10.33 24.05 -11.16
N ASP A 38 9.15 23.84 -11.74
CA ASP A 38 8.02 24.78 -11.70
C ASP A 38 6.80 24.11 -11.05
N SER A 39 5.64 24.76 -11.09
CA SER A 39 4.40 24.20 -10.54
C SER A 39 3.88 22.97 -11.32
N GLY A 40 4.22 22.80 -12.59
CA GLY A 40 3.76 21.71 -13.44
C GLY A 40 4.68 20.48 -13.46
N GLY A 41 5.95 20.64 -13.09
CA GLY A 41 6.91 19.55 -13.04
C GLY A 41 8.35 20.02 -13.15
N VAL A 42 9.05 19.58 -14.20
CA VAL A 42 10.42 19.97 -14.53
C VAL A 42 10.47 20.52 -15.95
N THR A 43 11.00 21.73 -16.10
CA THR A 43 11.29 22.31 -17.42
C THR A 43 12.79 22.30 -17.67
N ILE A 44 13.17 21.79 -18.83
CA ILE A 44 14.56 21.63 -19.29
C ILE A 44 14.71 22.41 -20.58
N GLU A 45 15.78 23.20 -20.69
CA GLU A 45 16.23 23.72 -21.98
C GLU A 45 17.64 23.22 -22.24
N VAL A 46 17.82 22.59 -23.41
CA VAL A 46 19.11 22.10 -23.88
C VAL A 46 19.39 22.66 -25.25
N GLU A 47 20.61 23.14 -25.44
CA GLU A 47 21.12 23.71 -26.68
C GLU A 47 22.43 23.03 -27.09
N GLY A 48 22.56 22.72 -28.37
CA GLY A 48 23.78 22.13 -28.91
C GLY A 48 23.61 21.62 -30.34
N ASN A 49 24.58 20.84 -30.82
CA ASN A 49 24.45 20.21 -32.12
C ASN A 49 23.39 19.08 -32.08
N LYS A 50 22.79 18.80 -33.23
CA LYS A 50 21.71 17.80 -33.36
C LYS A 50 22.08 16.41 -32.83
N ALA A 51 23.31 15.95 -33.08
CA ALA A 51 23.77 14.63 -32.63
C ALA A 51 23.86 14.54 -31.10
N CYS A 52 24.37 15.58 -30.43
CA CYS A 52 24.42 15.66 -28.98
C CYS A 52 23.02 15.70 -28.34
N LEU A 53 22.07 16.41 -28.97
CA LEU A 53 20.68 16.45 -28.51
C LEU A 53 19.99 15.08 -28.64
N GLU A 54 20.23 14.35 -29.73
CA GLU A 54 19.72 12.99 -29.91
C GLU A 54 20.29 12.02 -28.88
N VAL A 55 21.60 12.08 -28.62
CA VAL A 55 22.26 11.30 -27.57
C VAL A 55 21.72 11.64 -26.18
N PHE A 56 21.47 12.92 -25.89
CA PHE A 56 20.85 13.34 -24.64
C PHE A 56 19.47 12.74 -24.49
N LEU A 57 18.60 12.81 -25.51
CA LEU A 57 17.25 12.27 -25.43
C LEU A 57 17.22 10.75 -25.30
N GLN A 58 18.06 10.02 -26.04
CA GLN A 58 18.18 8.57 -25.93
C GLN A 58 18.60 8.15 -24.52
N ASN A 59 19.63 8.79 -23.98
CA ASN A 59 20.08 8.50 -22.62
C ASN A 59 19.08 9.00 -21.57
N PHE A 60 18.37 10.08 -21.84
CA PHE A 60 17.35 10.60 -20.94
C PHE A 60 16.28 9.55 -20.70
N GLU A 61 15.74 8.95 -21.77
CA GLU A 61 14.73 7.90 -21.69
C GLU A 61 15.25 6.61 -21.03
N GLN A 62 16.50 6.24 -21.27
CA GLN A 62 17.09 5.00 -20.73
C GLN A 62 17.53 5.10 -19.27
N GLN A 63 17.87 6.30 -18.80
CA GLN A 63 18.52 6.52 -17.51
C GLN A 63 17.67 7.39 -16.57
N VAL A 64 16.38 7.59 -16.87
CA VAL A 64 15.44 8.24 -15.95
C VAL A 64 15.62 7.65 -14.54
N PRO A 65 15.75 8.48 -13.49
CA PRO A 65 15.89 7.99 -12.13
C PRO A 65 14.77 7.00 -11.80
N PRO A 66 15.06 5.81 -11.24
CA PRO A 66 14.04 4.79 -10.98
C PRO A 66 12.90 5.25 -10.04
N ALA A 67 13.15 6.30 -9.26
CA ALA A 67 12.18 6.93 -8.37
C ALA A 67 11.23 7.92 -9.08
N ALA A 68 11.52 8.31 -10.31
CA ALA A 68 10.73 9.27 -11.06
C ALA A 68 9.57 8.59 -11.79
N VAL A 69 8.36 9.12 -11.61
CA VAL A 69 7.16 8.66 -12.32
C VAL A 69 6.73 9.73 -13.29
N LEU A 70 6.95 9.50 -14.58
CA LEU A 70 6.59 10.45 -15.63
C LEU A 70 5.15 10.19 -16.06
N THR A 71 4.32 11.22 -16.03
CA THR A 71 2.96 11.17 -16.57
C THR A 71 2.89 11.71 -17.99
N ARG A 72 3.74 12.70 -18.31
CA ARG A 72 3.81 13.32 -19.64
C ARG A 72 5.19 13.91 -19.89
N MET A 73 5.67 13.79 -21.12
CA MET A 73 6.85 14.50 -21.59
C MET A 73 6.54 15.15 -22.95
N VAL A 74 6.81 16.44 -23.07
CA VAL A 74 6.65 17.19 -24.31
C VAL A 74 7.97 17.87 -24.63
N ALA A 75 8.50 17.62 -25.82
CA ALA A 75 9.69 18.30 -26.33
C ALA A 75 9.31 19.15 -27.55
N ILE A 76 9.68 20.43 -27.53
CA ILE A 76 9.48 21.36 -28.64
C ILE A 76 10.82 22.00 -29.03
N ASP A 77 11.02 22.23 -30.32
CA ASP A 77 12.15 23.01 -30.83
C ASP A 77 11.88 24.51 -30.57
N ILE A 78 12.90 25.22 -30.11
CA ILE A 78 12.86 26.67 -29.85
C ILE A 78 14.11 27.34 -30.44
N ASP A 79 14.10 28.67 -30.54
CA ASP A 79 15.23 29.43 -31.09
C ASP A 79 16.49 29.30 -30.22
N ALA A 80 17.63 29.08 -30.86
CA ALA A 80 18.93 29.01 -30.19
C ALA A 80 19.37 30.40 -29.70
N VAL A 81 19.91 30.47 -28.49
CA VAL A 81 20.29 31.73 -27.83
C VAL A 81 21.82 31.83 -27.61
N GLY A 82 22.55 30.72 -27.74
CA GLY A 82 24.00 30.67 -27.56
C GLY A 82 24.44 30.59 -26.11
N ASP A 83 23.68 29.90 -25.24
CA ASP A 83 24.04 29.74 -23.82
C ASP A 83 25.40 29.03 -23.66
N GLU A 84 26.18 29.43 -22.65
CA GLU A 84 27.42 28.75 -22.27
C GLU A 84 27.23 27.93 -20.98
N GLY A 85 27.57 26.64 -21.04
CA GLY A 85 27.43 25.74 -19.90
C GLY A 85 25.99 25.36 -19.58
N PHE A 86 25.82 24.50 -18.57
CA PHE A 86 24.53 24.01 -18.12
C PHE A 86 24.35 24.29 -16.63
N GLU A 87 23.16 24.78 -16.25
CA GLU A 87 22.87 25.23 -14.88
C GLU A 87 21.58 24.63 -14.29
N ILE A 88 21.56 24.44 -12.97
CA ILE A 88 20.33 24.14 -12.23
C ILE A 88 19.77 25.46 -11.70
N ARG A 89 18.67 25.94 -12.28
CA ARG A 89 18.04 27.21 -11.88
C ARG A 89 17.14 27.01 -10.65
N HIS A 90 16.98 28.09 -9.89
CA HIS A 90 16.05 28.13 -8.76
C HIS A 90 14.59 27.98 -9.23
N SER A 91 13.79 27.33 -8.39
CA SER A 91 12.37 27.09 -8.67
C SER A 91 11.58 28.39 -8.75
N ALA A 92 10.68 28.49 -9.74
CA ALA A 92 9.71 29.58 -9.81
C ALA A 92 8.52 29.26 -8.89
N HIS A 93 8.24 30.11 -7.89
CA HIS A 93 7.11 29.95 -6.99
C HIS A 93 5.79 30.32 -7.70
N GLY A 94 5.14 29.34 -8.32
CA GLY A 94 3.75 29.47 -8.76
C GLY A 94 2.76 29.41 -7.58
N SER A 95 1.60 30.07 -7.71
CA SER A 95 0.60 30.25 -6.65
C SER A 95 -0.25 29.02 -6.32
N LYS A 96 -0.14 27.90 -7.05
CA LYS A 96 -0.86 26.64 -6.78
C LYS A 96 0.10 25.49 -6.51
N LYS A 97 -0.09 24.78 -5.39
CA LYS A 97 0.70 23.60 -5.00
C LYS A 97 0.26 22.35 -5.77
N THR A 98 0.57 22.29 -7.05
CA THR A 98 0.36 21.07 -7.90
C THR A 98 1.55 20.10 -7.85
N VAL A 99 2.45 20.27 -6.88
CA VAL A 99 3.66 19.45 -6.74
C VAL A 99 3.30 18.06 -6.24
N LEU A 100 3.71 17.05 -7.00
CA LEU A 100 3.47 15.66 -6.66
C LEU A 100 4.33 15.17 -5.51
N VAL A 101 3.66 14.58 -4.51
CA VAL A 101 4.32 13.94 -3.37
C VAL A 101 4.74 12.54 -3.76
N GLN A 102 6.01 12.24 -3.53
CA GLN A 102 6.57 10.92 -3.81
C GLN A 102 6.13 9.88 -2.79
N ALA A 103 5.98 8.64 -3.26
CA ALA A 103 5.87 7.49 -2.38
C ALA A 103 7.18 7.23 -1.63
N ASP A 104 7.04 6.55 -0.50
CA ASP A 104 8.16 5.99 0.24
C ASP A 104 8.83 4.83 -0.51
N LEU A 105 10.16 4.89 -0.69
CA LEU A 105 10.90 3.96 -1.54
C LEU A 105 11.88 3.09 -0.75
N ALA A 106 12.04 1.84 -1.20
CA ALA A 106 13.02 0.90 -0.66
C ALA A 106 14.46 1.39 -0.87
N THR A 107 15.37 0.90 -0.02
CA THR A 107 16.79 1.28 -0.04
C THR A 107 17.44 0.88 -1.37
N CYS A 108 18.01 1.85 -2.10
CA CYS A 108 18.67 1.56 -3.37
C CYS A 108 20.00 0.82 -3.21
N ALA A 109 20.45 0.14 -4.26
CA ALA A 109 21.68 -0.64 -4.27
C ALA A 109 22.93 0.14 -3.78
N GLU A 110 23.06 1.42 -4.16
CA GLU A 110 24.18 2.23 -3.70
C GLU A 110 24.15 2.54 -2.20
N CYS A 111 22.96 2.74 -1.63
CA CYS A 111 22.81 2.91 -0.18
C CYS A 111 23.02 1.59 0.57
N LEU A 112 22.78 0.44 -0.08
CA LEU A 112 23.13 -0.88 0.48
C LEU A 112 24.65 -1.06 0.57
N LEU A 113 25.41 -0.56 -0.40
CA LEU A 113 26.88 -0.53 -0.31
C LEU A 113 27.34 0.33 0.88
N ASP A 114 26.76 1.51 1.06
CA ASP A 114 27.13 2.44 2.15
C ASP A 114 26.87 1.89 3.56
N ILE A 115 25.90 0.99 3.73
CA ILE A 115 25.66 0.36 5.03
C ILE A 115 26.56 -0.85 5.27
N GLY A 116 27.18 -1.37 4.21
CA GLY A 116 28.23 -2.39 4.31
C GLY A 116 29.61 -1.82 4.62
N GLN A 117 29.89 -0.56 4.26
CA GLN A 117 31.22 0.03 4.40
C GLN A 117 31.23 1.56 4.54
N GLY A 118 32.35 2.11 5.02
CA GLY A 118 32.57 3.55 5.09
C GLY A 118 31.79 4.23 6.21
N ARG A 119 31.54 5.54 6.08
CA ARG A 119 31.03 6.39 7.17
C ARG A 119 29.60 6.09 7.64
N ARG A 120 28.85 5.32 6.86
CA ARG A 120 27.46 4.92 7.14
C ARG A 120 27.33 3.41 7.37
N GLN A 121 28.45 2.72 7.58
CA GLN A 121 28.45 1.30 7.89
C GLN A 121 27.55 1.01 9.09
N GLY A 122 26.63 0.06 8.93
CA GLY A 122 25.63 -0.30 9.95
C GLY A 122 24.56 0.76 10.26
N TYR A 123 24.56 1.91 9.57
CA TYR A 123 23.64 3.00 9.89
C TYR A 123 22.22 2.76 9.36
N ALA A 124 21.25 2.71 10.29
CA ALA A 124 19.87 2.29 10.04
C ALA A 124 19.00 3.27 9.23
N PHE A 125 19.48 4.49 8.94
CA PHE A 125 18.69 5.54 8.29
C PHE A 125 19.33 6.08 7.00
N THR A 126 20.35 5.40 6.46
CA THR A 126 21.00 5.75 5.19
C THR A 126 19.98 5.88 4.06
N ASN A 127 20.06 6.98 3.32
CA ASN A 127 19.28 7.22 2.11
C ASN A 127 20.03 8.16 1.15
N CYS A 128 19.46 8.34 -0.05
CA CYS A 128 19.85 9.33 -1.04
C CYS A 128 18.60 9.90 -1.74
N THR A 129 18.77 10.69 -2.80
CA THR A 129 17.62 11.25 -3.56
C THR A 129 16.74 10.18 -4.19
N ASN A 130 17.27 8.98 -4.42
CA ASN A 130 16.59 7.91 -5.15
C ASN A 130 15.88 6.88 -4.25
N CYS A 131 15.99 7.01 -2.92
CA CYS A 131 15.42 6.03 -1.99
C CYS A 131 15.04 6.62 -0.63
N GLY A 132 14.41 5.80 0.21
CA GLY A 132 14.11 6.13 1.60
C GLY A 132 12.78 6.88 1.78
N PRO A 133 12.57 7.44 2.98
CA PRO A 133 11.26 8.00 3.33
C PRO A 133 10.92 9.26 2.55
N ARG A 134 9.65 9.44 2.21
CA ARG A 134 9.07 10.61 1.54
C ARG A 134 7.73 10.98 2.22
N PHE A 135 6.63 10.39 1.76
CA PHE A 135 5.28 10.67 2.25
C PHE A 135 5.12 10.47 3.76
N SER A 136 5.70 9.39 4.30
CA SER A 136 5.70 9.05 5.74
C SER A 136 6.27 10.13 6.67
N ILE A 137 7.20 10.96 6.17
CA ILE A 137 7.91 11.96 6.99
C ILE A 137 7.58 13.41 6.63
N LEU A 138 6.83 13.63 5.54
CA LEU A 138 6.44 14.94 5.09
C LEU A 138 5.39 15.54 6.04
N ARG A 139 5.54 16.79 6.43
CA ARG A 139 4.55 17.53 7.23
C ARG A 139 3.70 18.43 6.34
N ALA A 140 4.35 19.19 5.46
CA ALA A 140 3.68 20.11 4.55
C ALA A 140 4.45 20.26 3.24
N LEU A 141 3.79 20.75 2.20
CA LEU A 141 4.42 21.15 0.94
C LEU A 141 4.90 22.62 1.02
N PRO A 142 6.03 22.98 0.38
CA PRO A 142 6.85 22.17 -0.54
C PRO A 142 7.76 21.14 0.17
N TYR A 143 8.23 20.12 -0.57
CA TYR A 143 9.11 19.07 -0.05
C TYR A 143 10.52 19.60 0.25
N ASP A 144 10.71 20.04 1.50
CA ASP A 144 11.96 20.56 2.05
C ASP A 144 12.22 19.96 3.43
N ARG A 145 13.48 19.86 3.87
CA ARG A 145 13.87 19.25 5.15
C ARG A 145 13.12 19.89 6.32
N SER A 146 12.96 21.21 6.32
CA SER A 146 12.23 21.97 7.35
C SER A 146 10.76 21.56 7.48
N GLN A 147 10.17 21.07 6.40
CA GLN A 147 8.80 20.55 6.34
C GLN A 147 8.72 19.04 6.50
N THR A 148 9.76 18.39 7.03
CA THR A 148 9.77 16.95 7.32
C THR A 148 10.08 16.67 8.78
N THR A 149 9.96 15.41 9.21
CA THR A 149 10.44 14.99 10.54
C THR A 149 11.95 15.12 10.72
N MET A 150 12.70 15.30 9.63
CA MET A 150 14.14 15.52 9.65
C MET A 150 14.53 16.95 10.05
N ALA A 151 13.57 17.87 10.18
CA ALA A 151 13.81 19.25 10.62
C ALA A 151 14.48 19.34 12.01
N SER A 152 14.26 18.34 12.87
CA SER A 152 14.83 18.26 14.22
C SER A 152 16.29 17.79 14.25
N PHE A 153 16.85 17.37 13.11
CA PHE A 153 18.20 16.84 12.99
C PHE A 153 19.05 17.78 12.15
N GLU A 154 19.94 18.55 12.77
CA GLU A 154 20.86 19.43 12.05
C GLU A 154 21.91 18.62 11.29
N MET A 155 22.19 18.96 10.02
CA MET A 155 23.19 18.24 9.23
C MET A 155 24.60 18.59 9.69
N CYS A 156 25.44 17.58 9.97
CA CYS A 156 26.85 17.83 10.22
C CYS A 156 27.56 18.38 8.96
N PRO A 157 28.76 19.00 9.09
CA PRO A 157 29.45 19.63 7.96
C PRO A 157 29.64 18.71 6.75
N THR A 158 29.89 17.42 6.97
CA THR A 158 30.04 16.45 5.87
C THR A 158 28.71 16.19 5.14
N CYS A 159 27.62 15.98 5.88
CA CYS A 159 26.29 15.82 5.27
C CYS A 159 25.84 17.09 4.54
N GLN A 160 26.19 18.27 5.07
CA GLN A 160 25.90 19.55 4.42
C GLN A 160 26.64 19.71 3.10
N ARG A 161 27.92 19.30 3.03
CA ARG A 161 28.68 19.29 1.77
C ARG A 161 28.04 18.37 0.73
N GLU A 162 27.73 17.12 1.10
CA GLU A 162 27.04 16.18 0.21
C GLU A 162 25.66 16.71 -0.24
N TYR A 163 24.95 17.42 0.63
CA TYR A 163 23.66 18.03 0.31
C TYR A 163 23.78 19.20 -0.69
N ALA A 164 24.90 19.93 -0.67
CA ALA A 164 25.12 21.12 -1.48
C ALA A 164 25.89 20.86 -2.79
N ASP A 165 26.57 19.71 -2.94
CA ASP A 165 27.36 19.36 -4.12
C ASP A 165 26.50 18.69 -5.20
N PRO A 166 26.25 19.31 -6.38
CA PRO A 166 25.46 18.73 -7.47
C PRO A 166 25.99 17.41 -8.04
N CYS A 167 27.27 17.10 -7.81
CA CYS A 167 27.90 15.86 -8.22
C CYS A 167 27.68 14.71 -7.24
N ASP A 168 27.27 15.00 -5.99
CA ASP A 168 26.94 13.96 -5.01
C ASP A 168 25.52 13.43 -5.22
N ARG A 169 25.31 12.12 -5.04
CA ARG A 169 23.99 11.49 -5.11
C ARG A 169 23.03 11.94 -4.00
N ARG A 170 23.53 12.64 -2.99
CA ARG A 170 22.78 13.20 -1.87
C ARG A 170 22.52 14.69 -2.03
N PHE A 171 22.86 15.27 -3.17
CA PHE A 171 22.51 16.63 -3.50
C PHE A 171 20.99 16.87 -3.35
N HIS A 172 20.59 17.78 -2.47
CA HIS A 172 19.20 18.02 -2.09
C HIS A 172 18.42 16.77 -1.60
N ALA A 173 19.11 15.75 -1.08
CA ALA A 173 18.44 14.67 -0.36
C ALA A 173 17.93 15.20 1.00
N GLN A 174 16.66 15.62 1.03
CA GLN A 174 16.04 16.20 2.22
C GLN A 174 16.20 15.36 3.50
N PRO A 175 16.12 14.00 3.46
CA PRO A 175 16.34 13.18 4.63
C PRO A 175 17.79 12.71 4.84
N ASN A 176 18.78 13.38 4.21
CA ASN A 176 20.19 13.02 4.38
C ASN A 176 20.61 13.09 5.86
N ALA A 177 21.32 12.06 6.30
CA ALA A 177 21.85 11.96 7.65
C ALA A 177 22.98 10.92 7.73
N CYS A 178 23.65 10.87 8.89
CA CYS A 178 24.66 9.89 9.24
C CYS A 178 24.67 9.66 10.77
N PRO A 179 25.46 8.71 11.30
CA PRO A 179 25.49 8.42 12.74
C PRO A 179 25.76 9.63 13.66
N GLN A 180 26.47 10.66 13.16
CA GLN A 180 26.78 11.86 13.94
C GLN A 180 25.60 12.83 14.11
N CYS A 181 24.70 12.89 13.12
CA CYS A 181 23.77 14.02 12.99
C CYS A 181 22.32 13.59 12.73
N GLY A 182 22.06 12.29 12.78
CA GLY A 182 20.79 11.71 12.40
C GLY A 182 20.11 10.96 13.53
N PRO A 183 18.99 10.28 13.20
CA PRO A 183 18.23 9.49 14.15
C PRO A 183 19.05 8.39 14.81
N THR A 184 18.69 8.06 16.04
CA THR A 184 19.35 7.04 16.86
C THR A 184 18.40 5.90 17.21
N LEU A 185 18.94 4.68 17.28
CA LEU A 185 18.19 3.49 17.69
C LEU A 185 18.24 3.31 19.21
N ARG A 186 17.17 2.75 19.75
CA ARG A 186 17.09 2.28 21.14
C ARG A 186 16.42 0.91 21.17
N LEU A 187 16.91 0.04 22.05
CA LEU A 187 16.25 -1.22 22.38
C LEU A 187 15.62 -1.07 23.76
N LEU A 188 14.33 -1.36 23.87
CA LEU A 188 13.56 -1.30 25.11
C LEU A 188 12.97 -2.68 25.43
N ASP A 189 12.72 -2.95 26.70
CA ASP A 189 11.90 -4.08 27.12
C ASP A 189 10.39 -3.73 27.03
N ALA A 190 9.53 -4.68 27.44
CA ALA A 190 8.08 -4.49 27.44
C ALA A 190 7.58 -3.41 28.43
N ASN A 191 8.37 -3.04 29.43
CA ASN A 191 8.06 -1.97 30.37
C ASN A 191 8.53 -0.58 29.87
N GLY A 192 9.24 -0.54 28.74
CA GLY A 192 9.83 0.67 28.19
C GLY A 192 11.19 1.02 28.79
N GLU A 193 11.80 0.12 29.56
CA GLU A 193 13.14 0.32 30.12
C GLU A 193 14.20 0.02 29.06
N ALA A 194 15.26 0.83 29.05
CA ALA A 194 16.31 0.69 28.05
C ALA A 194 17.17 -0.57 28.30
N ILE A 195 17.26 -1.44 27.29
CA ILE A 195 18.19 -2.56 27.29
C ILE A 195 19.53 -2.03 26.79
N VAL A 196 20.49 -1.90 27.70
CA VAL A 196 21.84 -1.41 27.40
C VAL A 196 22.56 -2.43 26.52
N ALA A 197 22.90 -2.04 25.29
CA ALA A 197 23.68 -2.81 24.35
C ALA A 197 24.47 -1.87 23.43
N ASP A 198 25.72 -2.23 23.12
CA ASP A 198 26.57 -1.45 22.20
C ASP A 198 25.99 -1.40 20.78
N ASP A 199 25.38 -2.50 20.35
CA ASP A 199 24.67 -2.62 19.07
C ASP A 199 23.21 -3.07 19.33
N PRO A 200 22.26 -2.12 19.36
CA PRO A 200 20.84 -2.41 19.53
C PRO A 200 20.28 -3.41 18.49
N ILE A 201 20.82 -3.41 17.26
CA ILE A 201 20.35 -4.31 16.19
C ILE A 201 20.85 -5.74 16.46
N ALA A 202 22.10 -5.91 16.91
CA ALA A 202 22.61 -7.22 17.31
C ALA A 202 21.84 -7.78 18.52
N ALA A 203 21.55 -6.94 19.52
CA ALA A 203 20.74 -7.35 20.65
C ALA A 203 19.30 -7.74 20.24
N ALA A 204 18.69 -7.01 19.32
CA ALA A 204 17.39 -7.40 18.75
C ALA A 204 17.45 -8.74 18.00
N ALA A 205 18.50 -8.96 17.18
CA ALA A 205 18.70 -10.21 16.47
C ALA A 205 18.88 -11.41 17.42
N MET A 206 19.61 -11.25 18.53
CA MET A 206 19.73 -12.29 19.55
C MET A 206 18.39 -12.61 20.23
N ASN A 207 17.56 -11.60 20.52
CA ASN A 207 16.22 -11.83 21.09
C ASN A 207 15.33 -12.63 20.14
N LEU A 208 15.35 -12.31 18.83
CA LEU A 208 14.66 -13.10 17.81
C LEU A 208 15.16 -14.55 17.78
N GLY A 209 16.48 -14.77 17.83
CA GLY A 209 17.07 -16.10 17.89
C GLY A 209 16.70 -16.91 19.14
N HIS A 210 16.36 -16.23 20.24
CA HIS A 210 15.80 -16.86 21.45
C HIS A 210 14.28 -17.08 21.38
N GLY A 211 13.65 -16.85 20.21
CA GLY A 211 12.22 -17.05 20.01
C GLY A 211 11.33 -15.97 20.63
N ARG A 212 11.88 -14.78 20.94
CA ARG A 212 11.12 -13.64 21.46
C ARG A 212 10.46 -12.84 20.33
N ILE A 213 9.36 -12.16 20.66
CA ILE A 213 8.63 -11.28 19.76
C ILE A 213 9.25 -9.87 19.81
N LEU A 214 9.72 -9.39 18.66
CA LEU A 214 10.27 -8.05 18.49
C LEU A 214 9.24 -7.10 17.88
N ALA A 215 8.97 -5.97 18.53
CA ALA A 215 8.35 -4.82 17.90
C ALA A 215 9.43 -3.91 17.30
N CYS A 216 9.53 -3.87 15.97
CA CYS A 216 10.52 -3.08 15.24
C CYS A 216 9.86 -1.84 14.61
N LYS A 217 10.33 -0.64 14.95
CA LYS A 217 9.85 0.61 14.34
C LYS A 217 10.43 0.74 12.92
N GLY A 218 9.57 0.53 11.93
CA GLY A 218 9.88 0.62 10.51
C GLY A 218 9.69 2.03 9.94
N LEU A 219 9.42 2.08 8.63
CA LEU A 219 9.25 3.34 7.90
C LEU A 219 7.89 4.01 8.16
N GLY A 220 6.82 3.22 8.03
CA GLY A 220 5.42 3.68 8.12
C GLY A 220 4.71 3.29 9.41
N GLY A 221 5.37 2.53 10.29
CA GLY A 221 4.80 2.07 11.55
C GLY A 221 5.67 0.97 12.17
N PHE A 222 5.17 0.33 13.21
CA PHE A 222 5.83 -0.83 13.81
C PHE A 222 5.51 -2.12 13.04
N HIS A 223 6.47 -3.06 13.06
CA HIS A 223 6.28 -4.46 12.70
C HIS A 223 6.45 -5.33 13.95
N LEU A 224 5.62 -6.36 14.10
CA LEU A 224 5.86 -7.47 15.02
C LEU A 224 6.60 -8.58 14.26
N MET A 225 7.73 -9.01 14.80
CA MET A 225 8.66 -9.93 14.16
C MET A 225 9.03 -11.10 15.05
N VAL A 226 9.07 -12.30 14.47
CA VAL A 226 9.55 -13.54 15.08
C VAL A 226 10.27 -14.38 14.02
N ASP A 227 11.15 -15.29 14.47
CA ASP A 227 11.71 -16.34 13.60
C ASP A 227 10.58 -17.20 13.01
N ALA A 228 10.44 -17.20 11.68
CA ALA A 228 9.39 -17.92 10.99
C ALA A 228 9.59 -19.44 10.97
N THR A 229 10.78 -19.92 11.33
CA THR A 229 11.13 -21.34 11.47
C THR A 229 10.83 -21.88 12.88
N ASN A 230 10.63 -20.98 13.85
CA ASN A 230 10.33 -21.34 15.24
C ASN A 230 8.82 -21.43 15.46
N THR A 231 8.28 -22.65 15.46
CA THR A 231 6.85 -22.93 15.67
C THR A 231 6.28 -22.26 16.91
N LYS A 232 6.97 -22.39 18.05
CA LYS A 232 6.48 -21.83 19.33
C LYS A 232 6.40 -20.31 19.29
N ALA A 233 7.38 -19.64 18.67
CA ALA A 233 7.37 -18.18 18.55
C ALA A 233 6.23 -17.68 17.65
N VAL A 234 5.98 -18.37 16.52
CA VAL A 234 4.88 -18.04 15.61
C VAL A 234 3.52 -18.27 16.27
N GLU A 235 3.33 -19.38 16.99
CA GLU A 235 2.11 -19.67 17.74
C GLU A 235 1.86 -18.64 18.85
N THR A 236 2.89 -18.33 19.64
CA THR A 236 2.82 -17.30 20.70
C THR A 236 2.41 -15.94 20.12
N LEU A 237 2.96 -15.56 18.95
CA LEU A 237 2.57 -14.33 18.27
C LEU A 237 1.09 -14.35 17.84
N ARG A 238 0.57 -15.48 17.34
CA ARG A 238 -0.85 -15.60 16.97
C ARG A 238 -1.77 -15.46 18.17
N GLU A 239 -1.44 -16.14 19.26
CA GLU A 239 -2.18 -16.10 20.51
C GLU A 239 -2.26 -14.66 21.04
N ARG A 240 -1.11 -14.01 21.26
CA ARG A 240 -1.05 -12.65 21.82
C ARG A 240 -1.67 -11.59 20.91
N LYS A 241 -1.63 -11.78 19.58
CA LYS A 241 -2.23 -10.87 18.60
C LYS A 241 -3.73 -11.13 18.35
N HIS A 242 -4.29 -12.22 18.90
CA HIS A 242 -5.64 -12.70 18.59
C HIS A 242 -5.87 -12.88 17.08
N ARG A 243 -4.89 -13.49 16.39
CA ARG A 243 -4.91 -13.70 14.93
C ARG A 243 -4.67 -15.18 14.60
N PRO A 244 -5.68 -16.04 14.69
CA PRO A 244 -5.50 -17.49 14.59
C PRO A 244 -5.16 -17.97 13.19
N ASN A 245 -5.87 -17.53 12.14
CA ASN A 245 -5.68 -18.12 10.79
C ASN A 245 -5.15 -17.16 9.73
N LYS A 246 -5.37 -15.84 9.86
CA LYS A 246 -4.95 -14.89 8.81
C LYS A 246 -3.43 -15.00 8.55
N PRO A 247 -2.99 -15.18 7.29
CA PRO A 247 -1.59 -15.48 6.98
C PRO A 247 -0.67 -14.34 7.40
N PHE A 248 0.54 -14.69 7.82
CA PHE A 248 1.61 -13.73 8.10
C PHE A 248 2.47 -13.49 6.86
N ALA A 249 2.88 -12.24 6.67
CA ALA A 249 3.91 -11.91 5.70
C ALA A 249 5.30 -12.27 6.26
N LEU A 250 6.18 -12.68 5.36
CA LEU A 250 7.57 -13.06 5.63
C LEU A 250 8.51 -12.01 5.06
N MET A 251 9.47 -11.55 5.86
CA MET A 251 10.59 -10.75 5.39
C MET A 251 11.83 -11.64 5.26
N VAL A 252 12.45 -11.62 4.08
CA VAL A 252 13.62 -12.45 3.76
C VAL A 252 14.81 -11.60 3.34
N GLY A 253 16.03 -12.09 3.57
CA GLY A 253 17.25 -11.31 3.35
C GLY A 253 17.64 -11.14 1.88
N SER A 254 17.12 -11.97 0.99
CA SER A 254 17.47 -11.98 -0.43
C SER A 254 16.40 -12.67 -1.29
N LEU A 255 16.44 -12.41 -2.60
CA LEU A 255 15.64 -13.16 -3.57
C LEU A 255 15.96 -14.66 -3.56
N GLN A 256 17.22 -15.03 -3.29
CA GLN A 256 17.61 -16.42 -3.16
C GLN A 256 16.83 -17.11 -2.03
N MET A 257 16.78 -16.49 -0.85
CA MET A 257 16.01 -17.03 0.29
C MET A 257 14.50 -17.08 -0.02
N ALA A 258 13.98 -16.13 -0.81
CA ALA A 258 12.59 -16.21 -1.29
C ALA A 258 12.35 -17.44 -2.17
N GLY A 259 13.28 -17.74 -3.08
CA GLY A 259 13.23 -18.91 -3.97
C GLY A 259 13.41 -20.26 -3.24
N GLU A 260 13.93 -20.25 -2.02
CA GLU A 260 14.01 -21.42 -1.12
C GLU A 260 12.72 -21.64 -0.32
N LEU A 261 11.72 -20.75 -0.44
CA LEU A 261 10.44 -20.79 0.28
C LEU A 261 9.23 -20.93 -0.66
N ALA A 262 9.27 -20.25 -1.81
CA ALA A 262 8.16 -20.12 -2.74
C ALA A 262 8.65 -20.07 -4.20
N GLU A 263 7.71 -20.25 -5.12
CA GLU A 263 7.96 -20.08 -6.56
C GLU A 263 8.06 -18.59 -6.90
N VAL A 264 9.27 -18.14 -7.25
CA VAL A 264 9.54 -16.74 -7.62
C VAL A 264 9.68 -16.64 -9.14
N SER A 265 8.64 -16.14 -9.82
CA SER A 265 8.73 -15.84 -11.25
C SER A 265 9.63 -14.63 -11.53
N PRO A 266 10.16 -14.46 -12.75
CA PRO A 266 10.95 -13.26 -13.10
C PRO A 266 10.20 -11.95 -12.84
N HIS A 267 8.90 -11.91 -13.12
CA HIS A 267 8.05 -10.74 -12.85
C HIS A 267 7.90 -10.47 -11.35
N ALA A 268 7.74 -11.51 -10.54
CA ALA A 268 7.72 -11.37 -9.09
C ALA A 268 9.07 -10.87 -8.55
N ALA A 269 10.18 -11.44 -9.01
CA ALA A 269 11.53 -11.00 -8.62
C ALA A 269 11.78 -9.52 -8.97
N ALA A 270 11.34 -9.09 -10.16
CA ALA A 270 11.41 -7.70 -10.59
C ALA A 270 10.57 -6.78 -9.69
N ALA A 271 9.33 -7.17 -9.36
CA ALA A 271 8.48 -6.40 -8.45
C ALA A 271 9.07 -6.31 -7.03
N MET A 272 9.59 -7.41 -6.49
CA MET A 272 10.24 -7.44 -5.17
C MET A 272 11.49 -6.56 -5.10
N SER A 273 12.20 -6.40 -6.21
CA SER A 273 13.43 -5.59 -6.29
C SER A 273 13.17 -4.14 -6.74
N ALA A 274 11.94 -3.83 -7.14
CA ALA A 274 11.56 -2.49 -7.56
C ALA A 274 11.59 -1.52 -6.36
N PRO A 275 11.71 -0.19 -6.60
CA PRO A 275 11.68 0.80 -5.52
C PRO A 275 10.43 0.70 -4.62
N SER A 276 9.29 0.25 -5.16
CA SER A 276 8.06 0.03 -4.39
C SER A 276 8.13 -1.18 -3.45
N CYS A 277 8.90 -2.23 -3.81
CA CYS A 277 9.19 -3.42 -3.00
C CYS A 277 7.98 -3.93 -2.18
N PRO A 278 6.87 -4.35 -2.82
CA PRO A 278 5.68 -4.83 -2.11
C PRO A 278 5.90 -6.22 -1.50
N ILE A 279 4.97 -6.63 -0.64
CA ILE A 279 4.79 -8.05 -0.31
C ILE A 279 4.20 -8.74 -1.54
N MET A 280 4.86 -9.77 -2.03
CA MET A 280 4.37 -10.60 -3.13
C MET A 280 3.69 -11.85 -2.58
N LEU A 281 2.48 -12.14 -3.06
CA LEU A 281 1.82 -13.43 -2.86
C LEU A 281 2.39 -14.42 -3.89
N LEU A 282 3.05 -15.45 -3.39
CA LEU A 282 3.80 -16.42 -4.19
C LEU A 282 3.33 -17.84 -3.88
N PRO A 283 3.18 -18.73 -4.88
CA PRO A 283 2.88 -20.13 -4.65
C PRO A 283 3.96 -20.80 -3.80
N ARG A 284 3.58 -21.66 -2.86
CA ARG A 284 4.50 -22.50 -2.10
C ARG A 284 5.21 -23.46 -3.05
N LEU A 285 6.47 -23.75 -2.74
CA LEU A 285 7.19 -24.82 -3.42
C LEU A 285 6.48 -26.17 -3.22
N PRO A 286 6.45 -27.05 -4.24
CA PRO A 286 5.96 -28.41 -4.12
C PRO A 286 6.65 -29.15 -2.97
N ALA A 287 5.93 -30.08 -2.33
CA ALA A 287 6.44 -30.83 -1.18
C ALA A 287 7.75 -31.59 -1.47
N SER A 288 7.99 -31.96 -2.73
CA SER A 288 9.18 -32.66 -3.23
C SER A 288 10.44 -31.79 -3.30
N VAL A 289 10.33 -30.47 -3.24
CA VAL A 289 11.46 -29.54 -3.34
C VAL A 289 12.00 -29.25 -1.93
N PRO A 290 13.32 -29.43 -1.68
CA PRO A 290 13.94 -29.00 -0.44
C PRO A 290 13.72 -27.51 -0.21
N ARG A 291 13.27 -27.15 1.00
CA ARG A 291 12.93 -25.78 1.37
C ARG A 291 13.27 -25.50 2.82
N ILE A 292 13.40 -24.24 3.17
CA ILE A 292 13.54 -23.83 4.58
C ILE A 292 12.26 -24.25 5.33
N PRO A 293 12.37 -24.95 6.48
CA PRO A 293 11.20 -25.37 7.23
C PRO A 293 10.56 -24.17 7.92
N LEU A 294 9.38 -23.78 7.44
CA LEU A 294 8.54 -22.78 8.10
C LEU A 294 7.61 -23.44 9.11
N ALA A 295 7.28 -22.73 10.18
CA ALA A 295 6.16 -23.10 11.04
C ALA A 295 4.87 -23.18 10.22
N SER A 296 4.11 -24.27 10.36
CA SER A 296 2.82 -24.47 9.65
C SER A 296 1.84 -23.32 9.89
N ALA A 297 1.90 -22.76 11.09
CA ALA A 297 1.14 -21.61 11.51
C ALA A 297 1.47 -20.31 10.74
N VAL A 298 2.49 -20.21 9.87
CA VAL A 298 2.73 -18.96 9.11
C VAL A 298 1.55 -18.60 8.20
N ALA A 299 1.06 -19.57 7.43
CA ALA A 299 -0.08 -19.41 6.53
C ALA A 299 -0.87 -20.73 6.48
N PRO A 300 -1.70 -21.00 7.51
CA PRO A 300 -2.38 -22.29 7.66
C PRO A 300 -3.46 -22.46 6.60
N GLY A 301 -3.47 -23.62 5.95
CA GLY A 301 -4.50 -23.97 4.94
C GLY A 301 -4.36 -23.24 3.60
N LEU A 302 -3.27 -22.51 3.37
CA LEU A 302 -3.04 -21.78 2.12
C LEU A 302 -1.81 -22.34 1.39
N ASP A 303 -1.94 -22.43 0.07
CA ASP A 303 -0.89 -22.82 -0.87
C ASP A 303 0.00 -21.63 -1.30
N THR A 304 -0.27 -20.43 -0.79
CA THR A 304 0.49 -19.20 -1.07
C THR A 304 1.18 -18.65 0.17
N LEU A 305 2.28 -17.92 -0.04
CA LEU A 305 3.04 -17.19 0.97
C LEU A 305 3.14 -15.72 0.57
N GLY A 306 2.93 -14.82 1.53
CA GLY A 306 3.27 -13.41 1.37
C GLY A 306 4.73 -13.18 1.72
N ILE A 307 5.58 -12.82 0.76
CA ILE A 307 7.03 -12.62 0.95
C ILE A 307 7.43 -11.21 0.51
N MET A 308 8.24 -10.53 1.32
CA MET A 308 8.84 -9.23 1.02
C MET A 308 10.36 -9.24 1.24
N LEU A 309 11.06 -8.37 0.51
CA LEU A 309 12.45 -8.02 0.79
C LEU A 309 12.53 -6.90 1.85
N PRO A 310 13.70 -6.66 2.44
CA PRO A 310 13.88 -5.57 3.39
C PRO A 310 13.77 -4.23 2.66
N THR A 311 13.03 -3.30 3.23
CA THR A 311 12.74 -2.01 2.58
C THR A 311 13.60 -0.88 3.12
N THR A 312 14.12 -1.01 4.33
CA THR A 312 14.92 0.02 5.01
C THR A 312 16.29 -0.51 5.40
N PRO A 313 17.29 0.37 5.63
CA PRO A 313 18.61 -0.07 6.08
C PRO A 313 18.56 -0.82 7.41
N LEU A 314 17.66 -0.42 8.32
CA LEU A 314 17.40 -1.13 9.57
C LEU A 314 17.08 -2.61 9.33
N HIS A 315 16.14 -2.89 8.43
CA HIS A 315 15.74 -4.26 8.11
C HIS A 315 16.86 -5.05 7.43
N HIS A 316 17.64 -4.42 6.53
CA HIS A 316 18.79 -5.06 5.90
C HIS A 316 19.85 -5.47 6.93
N VAL A 317 20.21 -4.57 7.85
CA VAL A 317 21.23 -4.86 8.88
C VAL A 317 20.70 -5.89 9.88
N LEU A 318 19.42 -5.84 10.24
CA LEU A 318 18.78 -6.84 11.11
C LEU A 318 18.82 -8.23 10.48
N LEU A 319 18.35 -8.39 9.23
CA LEU A 319 18.34 -9.70 8.56
C LEU A 319 19.73 -10.25 8.27
N ALA A 320 20.73 -9.40 8.02
CA ALA A 320 22.12 -9.84 7.88
C ALA A 320 22.66 -10.53 9.16
N LYS A 321 22.13 -10.16 10.34
CA LYS A 321 22.48 -10.76 11.64
C LYS A 321 21.63 -11.98 11.98
N VAL A 322 20.32 -11.93 11.71
CA VAL A 322 19.37 -13.02 12.03
C VAL A 322 19.55 -14.23 11.09
N ARG A 323 19.72 -14.00 9.78
CA ARG A 323 19.96 -15.04 8.76
C ARG A 323 18.88 -16.13 8.61
N VAL A 324 17.68 -15.90 9.13
CA VAL A 324 16.49 -16.74 8.90
C VAL A 324 15.33 -15.88 8.38
N PRO A 325 14.33 -16.45 7.70
CA PRO A 325 13.10 -15.71 7.38
C PRO A 325 12.41 -15.27 8.67
N LEU A 326 11.96 -14.03 8.69
CA LEU A 326 11.18 -13.49 9.81
C LEU A 326 9.73 -13.34 9.40
N VAL A 327 8.79 -13.68 10.29
CA VAL A 327 7.46 -13.09 10.22
C VAL A 327 7.61 -11.58 10.38
N ALA A 328 6.93 -10.80 9.55
CA ALA A 328 6.88 -9.35 9.65
C ALA A 328 5.42 -8.90 9.42
N THR A 329 4.67 -8.76 10.52
CA THR A 329 3.27 -8.32 10.48
C THR A 329 3.12 -6.92 11.06
N SER A 330 2.04 -6.22 10.72
CA SER A 330 1.71 -4.90 11.27
C SER A 330 1.76 -4.87 12.81
N GLY A 331 2.35 -3.83 13.39
CA GLY A 331 2.45 -3.60 14.83
C GLY A 331 1.18 -2.97 15.37
N ASN A 332 0.12 -3.76 15.44
CA ASN A 332 -1.22 -3.40 15.92
C ASN A 332 -1.89 -4.62 16.54
N LEU A 333 -2.88 -4.37 17.41
CA LEU A 333 -3.91 -5.36 17.69
C LEU A 333 -4.72 -5.60 16.42
N SER A 334 -5.28 -6.80 16.24
CA SER A 334 -6.01 -7.16 15.02
C SER A 334 -7.04 -6.06 14.65
N GLU A 335 -6.98 -5.61 13.39
CA GLU A 335 -7.87 -4.59 12.78
C GLU A 335 -7.76 -3.15 13.28
N GLU A 336 -6.88 -2.85 14.23
CA GLU A 336 -6.58 -1.46 14.59
C GLU A 336 -5.54 -0.82 13.64
N PRO A 337 -5.43 0.51 13.55
CA PRO A 337 -4.36 1.18 12.82
C PRO A 337 -2.95 0.86 13.35
N LEU A 338 -1.94 1.00 12.50
CA LEU A 338 -0.52 0.85 12.87
C LEU A 338 -0.11 1.81 14.00
N CYS A 339 0.64 1.30 14.98
CA CYS A 339 1.33 2.18 15.91
C CYS A 339 2.44 2.95 15.17
N THR A 340 2.63 4.23 15.48
CA THR A 340 3.65 5.08 14.86
C THR A 340 4.63 5.69 15.86
N SER A 341 4.22 5.85 17.12
CA SER A 341 5.06 6.36 18.19
C SER A 341 5.52 5.25 19.15
N THR A 342 6.65 5.45 19.82
CA THR A 342 7.15 4.49 20.82
C THR A 342 6.21 4.36 22.00
N ALA A 343 5.63 5.48 22.47
CA ALA A 343 4.72 5.48 23.60
C ALA A 343 3.47 4.65 23.29
N GLU A 344 2.86 4.90 22.13
CA GLU A 344 1.71 4.14 21.63
C GLU A 344 2.04 2.65 21.46
N ALA A 345 3.22 2.32 20.91
CA ALA A 345 3.65 0.95 20.73
C ALA A 345 3.83 0.21 22.06
N LEU A 346 4.42 0.85 23.08
CA LEU A 346 4.56 0.25 24.41
C LEU A 346 3.19 0.01 25.05
N GLU A 347 2.29 0.99 24.96
CA GLU A 347 0.93 0.88 25.51
C GLU A 347 0.12 -0.25 24.84
N ARG A 348 0.13 -0.30 23.50
CA ARG A 348 -0.75 -1.20 22.74
C ARG A 348 -0.13 -2.57 22.46
N LEU A 349 1.19 -2.65 22.38
CA LEU A 349 1.91 -3.87 21.99
C LEU A 349 2.70 -4.47 23.16
N GLY A 350 2.76 -3.85 24.34
CA GLY A 350 3.52 -4.36 25.49
C GLY A 350 3.05 -5.74 25.99
N ALA A 351 1.78 -6.08 25.77
CA ALA A 351 1.25 -7.42 26.04
C ALA A 351 1.58 -8.45 24.94
N ILE A 352 2.10 -8.00 23.79
CA ILE A 352 2.38 -8.82 22.61
C ILE A 352 3.88 -9.02 22.44
N ALA A 353 4.64 -7.93 22.33
CA ALA A 353 6.08 -7.93 22.08
C ALA A 353 6.87 -8.02 23.38
N ASP A 354 7.94 -8.80 23.36
CA ASP A 354 8.85 -8.93 24.50
C ASP A 354 9.91 -7.80 24.51
N VAL A 355 10.27 -7.29 23.32
CA VAL A 355 11.28 -6.24 23.13
C VAL A 355 10.90 -5.28 22.01
N PHE A 356 11.37 -4.04 22.11
CA PHE A 356 11.06 -2.96 21.18
C PHE A 356 12.34 -2.33 20.61
N LEU A 357 12.57 -2.48 19.31
CA LEU A 357 13.62 -1.77 18.59
C LEU A 357 13.02 -0.51 17.96
N THR A 358 13.31 0.65 18.53
CA THR A 358 12.70 1.93 18.17
C THR A 358 13.73 3.01 17.80
N HIS A 359 13.25 4.17 17.36
CA HIS A 359 14.06 5.33 17.04
C HIS A 359 13.32 6.67 17.23
N ASP A 360 14.10 7.74 17.30
CA ASP A 360 13.67 9.12 17.53
C ASP A 360 13.17 9.87 16.28
N ARG A 361 13.31 9.32 15.07
CA ARG A 361 12.60 9.87 13.89
C ARG A 361 11.09 9.61 14.00
N SER A 362 10.28 10.67 14.05
CA SER A 362 8.82 10.55 14.02
C SER A 362 8.31 10.09 12.65
N ILE A 363 7.15 9.44 12.67
CA ILE A 363 6.37 9.04 11.49
C ILE A 363 5.12 9.92 11.50
N VAL A 364 4.90 10.69 10.44
CA VAL A 364 3.75 11.62 10.32
C VAL A 364 2.54 10.87 9.80
N ARG A 365 2.75 10.04 8.79
CA ARG A 365 1.69 9.28 8.13
C ARG A 365 1.93 7.78 8.31
N PRO A 366 1.01 7.06 8.97
CA PRO A 366 1.06 5.61 9.02
C PRO A 366 0.99 5.03 7.61
N LEU A 367 1.83 4.04 7.32
CA LEU A 367 1.84 3.35 6.02
C LEU A 367 2.05 1.85 6.20
N ASP A 368 1.02 1.09 5.88
CA ASP A 368 1.12 -0.36 5.71
C ASP A 368 2.01 -0.73 4.52
N ASP A 369 2.52 -1.96 4.55
CA ASP A 369 3.14 -2.57 3.38
C ASP A 369 2.09 -2.90 2.32
N SER A 370 2.37 -2.52 1.07
CA SER A 370 1.56 -2.91 -0.08
C SER A 370 1.64 -4.42 -0.32
N VAL A 371 0.56 -5.01 -0.80
CA VAL A 371 0.44 -6.45 -1.10
C VAL A 371 0.03 -6.61 -2.55
N ALA A 372 0.74 -7.47 -3.28
CA ALA A 372 0.56 -7.66 -4.70
C ALA A 372 0.74 -9.12 -5.11
N TRP A 373 0.27 -9.45 -6.30
CA TRP A 373 0.50 -10.74 -6.95
C TRP A 373 0.75 -10.53 -8.45
N ILE A 374 1.21 -11.58 -9.13
CA ILE A 374 1.45 -11.55 -10.58
C ILE A 374 0.29 -12.27 -11.27
N ALA A 375 -0.47 -11.55 -12.07
CA ALA A 375 -1.52 -12.13 -12.90
C ALA A 375 -0.91 -12.96 -14.06
N SER A 376 -1.61 -14.04 -14.43
CA SER A 376 -1.26 -14.87 -15.59
C SER A 376 -1.28 -14.04 -16.88
N ALA A 377 -0.29 -14.28 -17.76
CA ALA A 377 -0.08 -13.54 -19.02
C ALA A 377 -1.27 -13.58 -20.00
N ILE A 378 -2.23 -14.49 -19.80
CA ILE A 378 -3.44 -14.62 -20.63
C ILE A 378 -4.37 -13.38 -20.47
N HIS A 379 -4.20 -12.58 -19.41
CA HIS A 379 -5.19 -11.58 -18.97
C HIS A 379 -4.73 -10.11 -19.04
N THR A 380 -3.56 -9.80 -19.59
CA THR A 380 -3.03 -8.42 -19.53
C THR A 380 -2.72 -7.85 -20.91
N HIS A 381 -3.57 -6.92 -21.37
CA HIS A 381 -3.26 -6.06 -22.53
C HIS A 381 -2.35 -4.87 -22.16
N SER A 382 -2.19 -4.54 -20.88
CA SER A 382 -1.50 -3.34 -20.38
C SER A 382 0.01 -3.51 -20.13
N GLY A 383 0.59 -4.68 -20.41
CA GLY A 383 2.04 -4.94 -20.25
C GLY A 383 2.55 -5.03 -18.80
N SER A 384 1.73 -4.68 -17.79
CA SER A 384 2.05 -4.90 -16.37
C SER A 384 1.33 -6.13 -15.84
N HIS A 385 2.10 -7.11 -15.36
CA HIS A 385 1.55 -8.31 -14.71
C HIS A 385 1.26 -8.10 -13.21
N LEU A 386 1.65 -6.96 -12.63
CA LEU A 386 1.50 -6.70 -11.21
C LEU A 386 0.08 -6.27 -10.86
N GLN A 387 -0.56 -6.98 -9.94
CA GLN A 387 -1.90 -6.69 -9.45
C GLN A 387 -1.83 -6.36 -7.96
N LEU A 388 -2.32 -5.18 -7.56
CA LEU A 388 -2.34 -4.75 -6.17
C LEU A 388 -3.61 -5.22 -5.47
N ILE A 389 -3.46 -5.90 -4.34
CA ILE A 389 -4.57 -6.20 -3.42
C ILE A 389 -4.64 -5.12 -2.33
N ARG A 390 -3.48 -4.56 -1.97
CA ARG A 390 -3.36 -3.44 -1.05
C ARG A 390 -2.40 -2.41 -1.61
N ARG A 391 -2.91 -1.20 -1.87
CA ARG A 391 -2.13 -0.02 -2.25
C ARG A 391 -1.77 0.80 -1.00
N ALA A 392 -0.50 0.79 -0.61
CA ALA A 392 0.01 1.53 0.55
C ALA A 392 1.48 1.97 0.29
N ARG A 393 2.45 1.59 1.14
CA ARG A 393 3.87 1.94 0.96
C ARG A 393 4.39 1.60 -0.45
N GLY A 394 5.15 2.51 -1.04
CA GLY A 394 5.71 2.35 -2.39
C GLY A 394 4.76 2.76 -3.53
N PHE A 395 3.49 3.05 -3.21
CA PHE A 395 2.49 3.47 -4.20
C PHE A 395 1.71 4.70 -3.75
N ALA A 396 1.20 4.75 -2.53
CA ALA A 396 0.57 5.95 -2.00
C ALA A 396 1.63 7.03 -1.70
N PRO A 397 1.37 8.32 -2.03
CA PRO A 397 0.13 8.90 -2.53
C PRO A 397 0.16 9.17 -4.05
N LEU A 398 0.90 8.35 -4.83
CA LEU A 398 1.04 8.59 -6.27
C LEU A 398 -0.34 8.64 -6.93
N PRO A 399 -0.59 9.64 -7.79
CA PRO A 399 -1.90 9.87 -8.37
C PRO A 399 -2.20 8.87 -9.48
N LEU A 400 -3.49 8.72 -9.78
CA LEU A 400 -3.95 8.35 -11.11
C LEU A 400 -4.09 9.62 -11.95
N ALA A 401 -3.61 9.60 -13.18
CA ALA A 401 -3.71 10.74 -14.09
C ALA A 401 -5.06 10.74 -14.81
N SER A 402 -5.69 11.91 -14.89
CA SER A 402 -6.89 12.16 -15.69
C SER A 402 -6.51 13.00 -16.91
N ARG A 403 -7.08 12.67 -18.07
CA ARG A 403 -6.94 13.50 -19.29
C ARG A 403 -7.68 14.83 -19.20
N LYS A 404 -8.66 14.92 -18.29
CA LYS A 404 -9.53 16.08 -18.09
C LYS A 404 -9.18 16.75 -16.77
N VAL A 405 -9.29 18.08 -16.73
CA VAL A 405 -9.26 18.83 -15.47
C VAL A 405 -10.55 18.50 -14.71
N LEU A 406 -10.41 17.91 -13.54
CA LEU A 406 -11.50 17.52 -12.67
C LEU A 406 -11.80 18.63 -11.66
N PRO A 407 -13.06 18.78 -11.22
CA PRO A 407 -13.37 19.56 -10.02
C PRO A 407 -12.67 18.96 -8.80
N THR A 408 -12.57 19.71 -7.71
CA THR A 408 -12.00 19.18 -6.47
C THR A 408 -13.03 18.28 -5.79
N VAL A 409 -12.81 16.96 -5.83
CA VAL A 409 -13.72 15.95 -5.30
C VAL A 409 -13.01 15.14 -4.24
N LEU A 410 -13.67 14.94 -3.11
CA LEU A 410 -13.23 14.02 -2.05
C LEU A 410 -14.11 12.77 -2.08
N ALA A 411 -13.54 11.63 -2.46
CA ALA A 411 -14.20 10.33 -2.38
C ALA A 411 -13.75 9.58 -1.12
N VAL A 412 -14.71 9.21 -0.27
CA VAL A 412 -14.42 8.60 1.05
C VAL A 412 -14.41 7.07 1.05
N GLY A 413 -14.75 6.43 -0.06
CA GLY A 413 -14.70 4.98 -0.23
C GLY A 413 -15.74 4.21 0.60
N GLY A 414 -15.59 2.87 0.61
CA GLY A 414 -16.45 1.94 1.33
C GLY A 414 -16.04 1.68 2.78
N GLN A 415 -16.67 0.70 3.43
CA GLN A 415 -16.41 0.34 4.83
C GLN A 415 -15.12 -0.48 5.01
N GLN A 416 -14.96 -1.53 4.21
CA GLN A 416 -13.87 -2.50 4.36
C GLN A 416 -12.69 -2.11 3.48
N LYS A 417 -11.48 -2.38 3.98
CA LYS A 417 -10.21 -2.12 3.28
C LYS A 417 -10.13 -0.68 2.72
N ASN A 418 -10.71 0.28 3.44
CA ASN A 418 -10.94 1.65 3.00
C ASN A 418 -9.66 2.37 2.53
N SER A 419 -9.85 3.22 1.53
CA SER A 419 -8.93 4.26 1.09
C SER A 419 -9.74 5.46 0.60
N VAL A 420 -9.23 6.67 0.77
CA VAL A 420 -9.86 7.90 0.29
C VAL A 420 -9.13 8.43 -0.95
N ALA A 421 -9.84 9.17 -1.79
CA ALA A 421 -9.29 9.79 -2.98
C ALA A 421 -9.61 11.29 -3.03
N LEU A 422 -8.67 12.11 -3.47
CA LEU A 422 -8.84 13.55 -3.66
C LEU A 422 -8.44 13.92 -5.09
N SER A 423 -9.35 14.49 -5.86
CA SER A 423 -9.01 15.06 -7.17
C SER A 423 -8.50 16.49 -7.03
N VAL A 424 -7.38 16.80 -7.67
CA VAL A 424 -6.80 18.15 -7.78
C VAL A 424 -6.32 18.36 -9.20
N GLY A 425 -7.01 19.21 -9.97
CA GLY A 425 -6.68 19.44 -11.37
C GLY A 425 -6.84 18.16 -12.20
N THR A 426 -5.75 17.66 -12.79
CA THR A 426 -5.75 16.44 -13.61
C THR A 426 -5.34 15.19 -12.82
N GLN A 427 -5.27 15.26 -11.49
CA GLN A 427 -4.73 14.19 -10.65
C GLN A 427 -5.79 13.68 -9.69
N ILE A 428 -5.83 12.36 -9.52
CA ILE A 428 -6.64 11.68 -8.49
C ILE A 428 -5.67 11.07 -7.50
N LEU A 429 -5.52 11.71 -6.35
CA LEU A 429 -4.60 11.33 -5.29
C LEU A 429 -5.25 10.27 -4.41
N MET A 430 -4.70 9.06 -4.41
CA MET A 430 -5.19 7.96 -3.57
C MET A 430 -4.41 7.94 -2.26
N SER A 431 -5.13 7.90 -1.13
CA SER A 431 -4.51 7.68 0.17
C SER A 431 -3.90 6.27 0.24
N GLN A 432 -3.14 6.06 1.31
CA GLN A 432 -2.80 4.71 1.75
C GLN A 432 -4.04 3.91 2.16
N HIS A 433 -3.89 2.59 2.21
CA HIS A 433 -4.82 1.71 2.90
C HIS A 433 -5.02 2.15 4.36
N ILE A 434 -6.27 2.37 4.73
CA ILE A 434 -6.68 2.78 6.09
C ILE A 434 -7.11 1.55 6.90
N GLY A 435 -7.75 0.58 6.25
CA GLY A 435 -8.22 -0.67 6.87
C GLY A 435 -9.74 -0.75 6.97
N ASP A 436 -10.23 -1.55 7.91
CA ASP A 436 -11.67 -1.67 8.16
C ASP A 436 -12.14 -0.60 9.14
N LEU A 437 -13.22 0.12 8.80
CA LEU A 437 -13.76 1.21 9.61
C LEU A 437 -14.71 0.74 10.74
N GLU A 438 -14.73 -0.55 11.07
CA GLU A 438 -15.56 -1.09 12.16
C GLU A 438 -15.18 -0.48 13.52
N HIS A 439 -13.89 -0.34 13.81
CA HIS A 439 -13.37 0.08 15.11
C HIS A 439 -13.23 1.60 15.25
N PRO A 440 -13.48 2.20 16.44
CA PRO A 440 -13.35 3.65 16.66
C PRO A 440 -11.98 4.23 16.29
N LYS A 441 -10.88 3.52 16.59
CA LYS A 441 -9.52 3.96 16.23
C LYS A 441 -9.32 4.01 14.71
N ALA A 442 -9.91 3.06 13.97
CA ALA A 442 -9.84 3.05 12.52
C ALA A 442 -10.62 4.22 11.91
N ARG A 443 -11.79 4.56 12.48
CA ARG A 443 -12.55 5.76 12.11
C ARG A 443 -11.76 7.04 12.37
N GLN A 444 -11.10 7.15 13.53
CA GLN A 444 -10.23 8.29 13.82
C GLN A 444 -9.06 8.41 12.83
N ALA A 445 -8.43 7.29 12.46
CA ALA A 445 -7.37 7.27 11.45
C ALA A 445 -7.89 7.68 10.06
N PHE A 446 -9.11 7.24 9.70
CA PHE A 446 -9.82 7.67 8.50
C PHE A 446 -10.05 9.18 8.48
N GLU A 447 -10.65 9.74 9.54
CA GLU A 447 -10.91 11.18 9.65
C GLU A 447 -9.62 12.00 9.56
N SER A 448 -8.59 11.56 10.28
CA SER A 448 -7.28 12.20 10.25
C SER A 448 -6.67 12.17 8.85
N THR A 449 -6.81 11.06 8.11
CA THR A 449 -6.30 10.92 6.74
C THR A 449 -7.04 11.84 5.77
N VAL A 450 -8.36 11.99 5.92
CA VAL A 450 -9.14 12.92 5.09
C VAL A 450 -8.68 14.35 5.30
N VAL A 451 -8.58 14.80 6.55
CA VAL A 451 -8.16 16.17 6.88
C VAL A 451 -6.73 16.40 6.41
N ASP A 452 -5.83 15.48 6.71
CA ASP A 452 -4.42 15.56 6.33
C ASP A 452 -4.22 15.63 4.81
N LEU A 453 -4.95 14.84 4.03
CA LEU A 453 -4.85 14.88 2.57
C LEU A 453 -5.33 16.22 2.01
N CYS A 454 -6.44 16.75 2.53
CA CYS A 454 -6.95 18.06 2.13
C CYS A 454 -6.02 19.21 2.58
N ASP A 455 -5.37 19.11 3.75
CA ASP A 455 -4.40 20.10 4.23
C ASP A 455 -3.11 20.07 3.42
N LEU A 456 -2.60 18.88 3.12
CA LEU A 456 -1.35 18.70 2.38
C LEU A 456 -1.40 19.36 1.00
N TYR A 457 -2.57 19.29 0.34
CA TYR A 457 -2.81 19.86 -0.99
C TYR A 457 -3.57 21.19 -0.97
N GLU A 458 -3.87 21.74 0.21
CA GLU A 458 -4.66 22.97 0.39
C GLU A 458 -5.96 22.94 -0.42
N ALA A 459 -6.61 21.78 -0.44
CA ALA A 459 -7.76 21.51 -1.28
C ALA A 459 -9.07 21.82 -0.56
N GLU A 460 -10.02 22.42 -1.27
CA GLU A 460 -11.38 22.68 -0.79
C GLU A 460 -12.35 21.88 -1.67
N PRO A 461 -12.82 20.70 -1.22
CA PRO A 461 -13.70 19.87 -2.04
C PRO A 461 -15.04 20.56 -2.35
N GLU A 462 -15.40 20.56 -3.63
CA GLU A 462 -16.68 21.04 -4.14
C GLU A 462 -17.76 19.95 -4.07
N LEU A 463 -17.33 18.69 -4.04
CA LEU A 463 -18.16 17.50 -3.97
C LEU A 463 -17.54 16.45 -3.05
N LEU A 464 -18.38 15.80 -2.24
CA LEU A 464 -18.05 14.65 -1.41
C LEU A 464 -18.77 13.42 -1.96
N VAL A 465 -18.00 12.39 -2.33
CA VAL A 465 -18.53 11.11 -2.85
C VAL A 465 -18.41 10.03 -1.78
N CYS A 466 -19.50 9.36 -1.47
CA CYS A 466 -19.55 8.21 -0.56
C CYS A 466 -20.23 7.00 -1.22
N ASP A 467 -20.13 5.82 -0.60
CA ASP A 467 -20.92 4.66 -1.02
C ASP A 467 -22.43 4.93 -0.82
N LEU A 468 -23.29 4.18 -1.51
CA LEU A 468 -24.74 4.22 -1.30
C LEU A 468 -25.16 3.58 0.03
N HIS A 469 -24.32 2.74 0.64
CA HIS A 469 -24.66 2.08 1.89
C HIS A 469 -24.78 3.10 3.04
N PRO A 470 -25.98 3.27 3.65
CA PRO A 470 -26.20 4.32 4.66
C PRO A 470 -25.48 4.03 5.98
N ASP A 471 -25.32 2.75 6.34
CA ASP A 471 -24.70 2.37 7.62
C ASP A 471 -23.16 2.31 7.58
N TYR A 472 -22.52 2.57 6.44
CA TYR A 472 -21.06 2.62 6.41
C TYR A 472 -20.55 3.82 7.19
N ALA A 473 -19.50 3.63 7.97
CA ALA A 473 -18.88 4.69 8.76
C ALA A 473 -18.40 5.84 7.85
N SER A 474 -17.90 5.53 6.65
CA SER A 474 -17.52 6.55 5.65
C SER A 474 -18.72 7.37 5.16
N THR A 475 -19.88 6.73 4.92
CA THR A 475 -21.13 7.39 4.52
C THR A 475 -21.70 8.26 5.64
N GLN A 476 -21.80 7.72 6.85
CA GLN A 476 -22.28 8.46 8.03
C GLN A 476 -21.37 9.66 8.35
N TRP A 477 -20.06 9.50 8.19
CA TRP A 477 -19.11 10.60 8.31
C TRP A 477 -19.36 11.66 7.25
N ALA A 478 -19.54 11.29 5.98
CA ALA A 478 -19.81 12.21 4.89
C ALA A 478 -21.09 13.03 5.11
N GLU A 479 -22.16 12.38 5.58
CA GLU A 479 -23.41 13.04 5.94
C GLU A 479 -23.23 14.02 7.11
N SER A 480 -22.55 13.57 8.16
CA SER A 480 -22.29 14.40 9.34
C SER A 480 -21.40 15.60 9.01
N ALA A 481 -20.34 15.40 8.23
CA ALA A 481 -19.37 16.43 7.86
C ALA A 481 -19.98 17.52 6.97
N THR A 482 -20.94 17.17 6.10
CA THR A 482 -21.63 18.12 5.21
C THR A 482 -22.75 18.89 5.90
N ALA A 483 -23.37 18.29 6.93
CA ALA A 483 -24.42 18.91 7.73
C ALA A 483 -23.89 19.76 8.90
N ALA A 484 -22.77 19.36 9.51
CA ALA A 484 -22.17 20.07 10.63
C ALA A 484 -21.44 21.34 10.18
N GLY A 485 -21.30 22.32 11.09
CA GLY A 485 -20.41 23.46 10.86
C GLY A 485 -18.95 23.01 10.76
N GLY A 486 -18.20 23.57 9.81
CA GLY A 486 -16.80 23.20 9.60
C GLY A 486 -16.37 23.29 8.13
N ARG A 487 -15.23 22.68 7.80
CA ARG A 487 -14.61 22.72 6.47
C ARG A 487 -15.51 22.20 5.35
N PHE A 488 -16.31 21.17 5.63
CA PHE A 488 -17.14 20.50 4.64
C PHE A 488 -18.60 20.95 4.67
N ALA A 489 -18.94 21.95 5.50
CA ALA A 489 -20.30 22.45 5.66
C ALA A 489 -20.87 22.95 4.32
N GLY A 490 -22.02 22.41 3.91
CA GLY A 490 -22.68 22.80 2.66
C GLY A 490 -22.04 22.27 1.38
N VAL A 491 -20.96 21.47 1.48
CA VAL A 491 -20.41 20.74 0.33
C VAL A 491 -21.45 19.74 -0.18
N LYS A 492 -21.62 19.65 -1.49
CA LYS A 492 -22.59 18.72 -2.10
C LYS A 492 -22.14 17.28 -1.83
N ARG A 493 -23.09 16.40 -1.50
CA ARG A 493 -22.85 14.96 -1.33
C ARG A 493 -23.41 14.18 -2.52
N PHE A 494 -22.66 13.18 -2.98
CA PHE A 494 -23.09 12.24 -4.01
C PHE A 494 -22.85 10.80 -3.53
N GLY A 495 -23.85 9.93 -3.69
CA GLY A 495 -23.74 8.51 -3.39
C GLY A 495 -23.43 7.71 -4.65
N ALA A 496 -22.30 7.01 -4.68
CA ALA A 496 -21.89 6.14 -5.77
C ALA A 496 -22.22 4.67 -5.44
N GLN A 497 -22.80 3.95 -6.39
CA GLN A 497 -23.11 2.53 -6.18
C GLN A 497 -21.81 1.70 -6.17
N HIS A 498 -21.70 0.77 -5.23
CA HIS A 498 -20.47 0.01 -4.95
C HIS A 498 -19.86 -0.70 -6.17
N HIS A 499 -20.69 -1.43 -6.93
CA HIS A 499 -20.24 -2.24 -8.06
C HIS A 499 -19.96 -1.38 -9.29
N HIS A 500 -20.74 -0.31 -9.46
CA HIS A 500 -20.45 0.72 -10.46
C HIS A 500 -19.12 1.41 -10.15
N ALA A 501 -18.81 1.72 -8.89
CA ALA A 501 -17.51 2.24 -8.50
C ALA A 501 -16.36 1.26 -8.83
N HIS A 502 -16.55 -0.06 -8.62
CA HIS A 502 -15.60 -1.08 -9.07
C HIS A 502 -15.40 -1.05 -10.59
N LEU A 503 -16.48 -1.03 -11.37
CA LEU A 503 -16.40 -0.92 -12.84
C LEU A 503 -15.63 0.33 -13.28
N VAL A 504 -15.99 1.49 -12.74
CA VAL A 504 -15.41 2.78 -13.11
C VAL A 504 -13.95 2.87 -12.68
N SER A 505 -13.55 2.25 -11.57
CA SER A 505 -12.14 2.20 -11.17
C SER A 505 -11.27 1.49 -12.22
N CYS A 506 -11.77 0.40 -12.81
CA CYS A 506 -11.09 -0.33 -13.88
C CYS A 506 -11.02 0.50 -15.16
N LEU A 507 -12.12 1.16 -15.54
CA LEU A 507 -12.15 2.08 -16.68
C LEU A 507 -11.14 3.23 -16.52
N ALA A 508 -11.07 3.81 -15.32
CA ALA A 508 -10.18 4.92 -15.02
C ALA A 508 -8.70 4.50 -15.07
N GLU A 509 -8.34 3.32 -14.54
CA GLU A 509 -6.97 2.81 -14.60
C GLU A 509 -6.51 2.52 -16.04
N HIS A 510 -7.42 2.00 -16.88
CA HIS A 510 -7.12 1.64 -18.26
C HIS A 510 -7.41 2.74 -19.29
N ASP A 511 -7.88 3.90 -18.85
CA ASP A 511 -8.17 5.06 -19.72
C ASP A 511 -9.16 4.69 -20.85
N VAL A 512 -10.17 3.88 -20.49
CA VAL A 512 -11.23 3.42 -21.38
C VAL A 512 -12.47 4.28 -21.19
N GLU A 513 -12.97 4.85 -22.29
CA GLU A 513 -14.23 5.60 -22.33
C GLU A 513 -15.34 4.78 -23.02
N GLY A 514 -16.59 5.10 -22.71
CA GLY A 514 -17.77 4.48 -23.32
C GLY A 514 -18.23 3.19 -22.63
N PRO A 515 -19.36 2.62 -23.10
CA PRO A 515 -20.01 1.51 -22.43
C PRO A 515 -19.24 0.20 -22.58
N VAL A 516 -19.07 -0.49 -21.46
CA VAL A 516 -18.43 -1.81 -21.36
C VAL A 516 -19.34 -2.80 -20.66
N LEU A 517 -19.09 -4.10 -20.87
CA LEU A 517 -19.63 -5.15 -20.02
C LEU A 517 -18.60 -5.49 -18.93
N GLY A 518 -18.90 -5.12 -17.69
CA GLY A 518 -18.05 -5.36 -16.53
C GLY A 518 -18.59 -6.47 -15.63
N LEU A 519 -17.72 -7.41 -15.23
CA LEU A 519 -18.04 -8.43 -14.23
C LEU A 519 -17.57 -7.95 -12.86
N CYS A 520 -18.51 -7.65 -11.98
CA CYS A 520 -18.26 -7.13 -10.63
C CYS A 520 -18.57 -8.23 -9.61
N TRP A 521 -17.55 -9.01 -9.23
CA TRP A 521 -17.67 -10.12 -8.30
C TRP A 521 -16.95 -9.81 -7.00
N ASP A 522 -17.70 -9.70 -5.91
CA ASP A 522 -17.21 -9.31 -4.60
C ASP A 522 -17.89 -10.11 -3.47
N GLY A 523 -17.63 -9.68 -2.23
CA GLY A 523 -18.29 -10.21 -1.04
C GLY A 523 -19.67 -9.59 -0.79
N THR A 524 -19.75 -8.29 -0.60
CA THR A 524 -20.99 -7.59 -0.24
C THR A 524 -20.95 -6.14 -0.68
N GLY A 525 -21.88 -5.74 -1.53
CA GLY A 525 -22.19 -4.33 -1.77
C GLY A 525 -23.69 -4.10 -1.84
N LEU A 526 -24.15 -2.93 -1.36
CA LEU A 526 -25.57 -2.61 -1.39
C LEU A 526 -26.04 -2.37 -2.84
N GLY A 527 -27.05 -3.12 -3.24
CA GLY A 527 -27.75 -2.95 -4.48
C GLY A 527 -28.67 -1.73 -4.47
N THR A 528 -28.98 -1.20 -5.65
CA THR A 528 -29.96 -0.10 -5.80
C THR A 528 -31.39 -0.54 -5.46
N ASP A 529 -31.65 -1.84 -5.38
CA ASP A 529 -32.91 -2.48 -5.00
C ASP A 529 -32.95 -2.92 -3.52
N GLY A 530 -31.92 -2.58 -2.74
CA GLY A 530 -31.79 -2.97 -1.33
C GLY A 530 -31.35 -4.42 -1.11
N THR A 531 -31.05 -5.18 -2.16
CA THR A 531 -30.46 -6.52 -2.04
C THR A 531 -28.94 -6.44 -1.90
N ILE A 532 -28.31 -7.52 -1.43
CA ILE A 532 -26.85 -7.59 -1.30
C ILE A 532 -26.26 -8.13 -2.61
N TRP A 533 -25.64 -7.26 -3.39
CA TRP A 533 -24.97 -7.64 -4.63
C TRP A 533 -23.56 -8.20 -4.36
N GLY A 534 -22.99 -8.83 -5.38
CA GLY A 534 -21.61 -9.31 -5.39
C GLY A 534 -21.31 -10.34 -6.49
N GLY A 535 -22.23 -10.52 -7.44
CA GLY A 535 -22.12 -11.47 -8.54
C GLY A 535 -22.77 -10.90 -9.80
N GLU A 536 -22.45 -9.64 -10.11
CA GLU A 536 -23.16 -8.85 -11.12
C GLU A 536 -22.37 -8.72 -12.42
N ALA A 537 -23.09 -8.71 -13.54
CA ALA A 537 -22.61 -8.18 -14.81
C ALA A 537 -23.30 -6.83 -15.07
N LEU A 538 -22.50 -5.77 -15.15
CA LEU A 538 -22.98 -4.42 -15.40
C LEU A 538 -22.65 -4.01 -16.83
N LEU A 539 -23.64 -3.48 -17.56
CA LEU A 539 -23.43 -2.86 -18.86
C LEU A 539 -23.51 -1.34 -18.69
N GLY A 540 -22.40 -0.64 -18.89
CA GLY A 540 -22.36 0.80 -18.61
C GLY A 540 -20.97 1.42 -18.73
N ASP A 541 -20.88 2.68 -18.34
CA ASP A 541 -19.67 3.52 -18.39
C ASP A 541 -19.51 4.32 -17.08
N ALA A 542 -18.73 5.40 -17.12
CA ALA A 542 -18.52 6.27 -15.96
C ALA A 542 -19.79 7.02 -15.51
N GLU A 543 -20.75 7.25 -16.39
CA GLU A 543 -21.95 8.05 -16.10
C GLU A 543 -23.10 7.19 -15.60
N SER A 544 -23.28 6.00 -16.17
CA SER A 544 -24.44 5.16 -15.86
C SER A 544 -24.17 3.68 -16.08
N PHE A 545 -25.04 2.84 -15.50
CA PHE A 545 -24.98 1.39 -15.70
C PHE A 545 -26.38 0.77 -15.71
N THR A 546 -26.49 -0.39 -16.36
CA THR A 546 -27.63 -1.30 -16.29
C THR A 546 -27.17 -2.62 -15.70
N ARG A 547 -27.93 -3.17 -14.73
CA ARG A 547 -27.71 -4.51 -14.18
C ARG A 547 -28.11 -5.54 -15.24
N PHE A 548 -27.15 -6.01 -16.02
CA PHE A 548 -27.39 -6.81 -17.23
C PHE A 548 -27.63 -8.29 -16.92
N ALA A 549 -26.83 -8.87 -16.02
CA ALA A 549 -27.01 -10.23 -15.53
C ALA A 549 -26.55 -10.34 -14.08
N THR A 550 -27.05 -11.36 -13.38
CA THR A 550 -26.78 -11.57 -11.95
C THR A 550 -26.65 -13.05 -11.68
N LEU A 551 -25.96 -13.41 -10.60
CA LEU A 551 -26.11 -14.74 -10.00
C LEU A 551 -27.59 -14.97 -9.61
N GLN A 552 -28.04 -16.22 -9.60
CA GLN A 552 -29.34 -16.57 -9.04
C GLN A 552 -29.39 -16.18 -7.55
N PRO A 553 -30.40 -15.40 -7.10
CA PRO A 553 -30.46 -14.96 -5.71
C PRO A 553 -30.66 -16.11 -4.71
N PHE A 554 -30.01 -16.00 -3.55
CA PHE A 554 -30.17 -16.90 -2.41
C PHE A 554 -30.18 -16.14 -1.08
N SER A 555 -30.57 -16.81 0.00
CA SER A 555 -30.73 -16.18 1.33
C SER A 555 -29.46 -16.26 2.18
N LEU A 556 -29.21 -15.21 2.99
CA LEU A 556 -28.17 -15.20 4.02
C LEU A 556 -28.79 -15.28 5.42
N PRO A 557 -29.09 -16.48 5.95
CA PRO A 557 -29.76 -16.60 7.25
C PRO A 557 -28.89 -16.08 8.39
N GLY A 558 -29.33 -15.01 9.02
CA GLY A 558 -28.61 -14.27 10.06
C GLY A 558 -27.75 -13.11 9.56
N GLY A 559 -27.84 -12.74 8.28
CA GLY A 559 -27.07 -11.62 7.70
C GLY A 559 -25.56 -11.80 7.90
N SER A 560 -24.92 -10.88 8.63
CA SER A 560 -23.48 -10.95 8.94
C SER A 560 -23.06 -12.22 9.71
N ALA A 561 -23.98 -12.87 10.44
CA ALA A 561 -23.69 -14.16 11.07
C ALA A 561 -23.39 -15.25 10.03
N ALA A 562 -24.03 -15.20 8.85
CA ALA A 562 -23.75 -16.13 7.75
C ALA A 562 -22.34 -15.95 7.17
N ILE A 563 -21.81 -14.72 7.19
CA ILE A 563 -20.44 -14.43 6.77
C ILE A 563 -19.44 -15.05 7.74
N ARG A 564 -19.69 -14.92 9.05
CA ARG A 564 -18.84 -15.53 10.08
C ARG A 564 -18.96 -17.05 10.13
N GLU A 565 -20.13 -17.62 9.85
CA GLU A 565 -20.37 -19.07 9.85
C GLU A 565 -20.80 -19.57 8.46
N PRO A 566 -19.86 -19.88 7.54
CA PRO A 566 -20.14 -20.30 6.16
C PRO A 566 -21.13 -21.46 6.01
N ARG A 567 -21.23 -22.35 7.02
CA ARG A 567 -22.22 -23.43 7.05
C ARG A 567 -23.66 -22.92 6.89
N ARG A 568 -23.96 -21.72 7.41
CA ARG A 568 -25.28 -21.07 7.27
C ARG A 568 -25.59 -20.80 5.80
N ILE A 569 -24.59 -20.42 5.03
CA ILE A 569 -24.68 -20.19 3.59
C ILE A 569 -24.77 -21.52 2.84
N GLY A 570 -23.93 -22.51 3.21
CA GLY A 570 -24.00 -23.87 2.64
C GLY A 570 -25.39 -24.49 2.77
N LEU A 571 -26.03 -24.36 3.95
CA LEU A 571 -27.40 -24.81 4.18
C LEU A 571 -28.43 -24.04 3.34
N ALA A 572 -28.25 -22.73 3.17
CA ALA A 572 -29.13 -21.92 2.33
C ALA A 572 -29.03 -22.29 0.84
N LEU A 573 -27.82 -22.57 0.34
CA LEU A 573 -27.60 -23.06 -1.02
C LEU A 573 -28.22 -24.44 -1.21
N ALA A 574 -28.02 -25.37 -0.26
CA ALA A 574 -28.62 -26.70 -0.29
C ALA A 574 -30.16 -26.62 -0.28
N ALA A 575 -30.73 -25.72 0.51
CA ALA A 575 -32.17 -25.48 0.54
C ALA A 575 -32.70 -24.93 -0.79
N ALA A 576 -31.96 -24.02 -1.43
CA ALA A 576 -32.33 -23.43 -2.72
C ALA A 576 -32.43 -24.47 -3.86
N VAL A 577 -31.67 -25.57 -3.78
CA VAL A 577 -31.71 -26.69 -4.75
C VAL A 577 -32.47 -27.92 -4.25
N GLY A 578 -33.14 -27.84 -3.10
CA GLY A 578 -33.94 -28.95 -2.55
C GLY A 578 -33.13 -30.10 -1.95
N MET A 579 -31.87 -29.86 -1.55
CA MET A 579 -30.96 -30.87 -1.00
C MET A 579 -30.67 -30.69 0.51
N ALA A 580 -31.34 -29.77 1.19
CA ALA A 580 -31.10 -29.50 2.61
C ALA A 580 -31.24 -30.74 3.52
N ASP A 581 -32.24 -31.59 3.28
CA ASP A 581 -32.45 -32.80 4.10
C ASP A 581 -31.30 -33.81 3.94
N ALA A 582 -30.77 -33.95 2.73
CA ALA A 582 -29.63 -34.84 2.46
C ALA A 582 -28.35 -34.30 3.13
N VAL A 583 -28.07 -33.01 2.98
CA VAL A 583 -26.90 -32.35 3.61
C VAL A 583 -26.95 -32.48 5.14
N CYS A 584 -28.13 -32.36 5.74
CA CYS A 584 -28.32 -32.55 7.17
C CYS A 584 -28.20 -34.01 7.62
N ALA A 585 -28.64 -34.97 6.80
CA ALA A 585 -28.58 -36.39 7.11
C ALA A 585 -27.14 -36.94 7.05
N ASP A 586 -26.35 -36.44 6.10
CA ASP A 586 -24.96 -36.86 5.87
C ASP A 586 -23.94 -36.10 6.73
N ASP A 587 -24.39 -35.20 7.62
CA ASP A 587 -23.56 -34.40 8.54
C ASP A 587 -22.44 -33.59 7.84
N VAL A 588 -22.72 -33.12 6.62
CA VAL A 588 -21.73 -32.45 5.75
C VAL A 588 -21.31 -31.10 6.33
N LEU A 589 -22.18 -30.43 7.10
CA LEU A 589 -22.02 -29.06 7.58
C LEU A 589 -21.83 -28.95 9.10
N ASP A 590 -21.39 -30.02 9.78
CA ASP A 590 -21.41 -30.10 11.26
C ASP A 590 -22.83 -29.83 11.78
N SER A 591 -23.75 -30.71 11.38
CA SER A 591 -25.18 -30.53 11.50
C SER A 591 -25.64 -30.46 12.95
N ARG A 592 -26.37 -29.38 13.25
CA ARG A 592 -26.92 -29.08 14.57
C ARG A 592 -28.42 -29.18 14.48
N CYS A 593 -28.97 -30.38 14.70
CA CYS A 593 -30.37 -30.73 14.45
C CYS A 593 -31.43 -29.69 14.85
N GLN A 594 -31.26 -28.97 15.96
CA GLN A 594 -32.19 -27.89 16.36
C GLN A 594 -31.92 -26.57 15.63
N GLU A 595 -30.66 -26.19 15.47
CA GLU A 595 -30.27 -24.95 14.81
C GLU A 595 -30.54 -25.00 13.31
N ASP A 596 -30.25 -26.12 12.64
CA ASP A 596 -30.48 -26.27 11.19
C ASP A 596 -31.97 -26.14 10.85
N LYS A 597 -32.84 -26.73 11.68
CA LYS A 597 -34.30 -26.56 11.57
C LYS A 597 -34.72 -25.11 11.74
N LEU A 598 -34.10 -24.38 12.67
CA LEU A 598 -34.36 -22.96 12.88
C LEU A 598 -33.93 -22.15 11.65
N LEU A 599 -32.74 -22.39 11.12
CA LEU A 599 -32.21 -21.72 9.93
C LEU A 599 -33.10 -21.98 8.70
N LEU A 600 -33.51 -23.22 8.47
CA LEU A 600 -34.44 -23.57 7.38
C LEU A 600 -35.80 -22.90 7.55
N ASN A 601 -36.28 -22.70 8.78
CA ASN A 601 -37.50 -21.93 9.05
C ASN A 601 -37.28 -20.42 8.79
N MET A 602 -36.12 -19.86 9.16
CA MET A 602 -35.77 -18.46 8.89
C MET A 602 -35.76 -18.18 7.39
N ILE A 603 -35.12 -19.06 6.60
CA ILE A 603 -35.07 -18.98 5.14
C ILE A 603 -36.50 -19.03 4.57
N ARG A 604 -37.30 -20.04 4.94
CA ARG A 604 -38.67 -20.19 4.42
C ARG A 604 -39.59 -19.01 4.75
N LYS A 605 -39.40 -18.36 5.90
CA LYS A 605 -40.21 -17.23 6.34
C LYS A 605 -39.62 -15.86 5.96
N GLY A 606 -38.41 -15.81 5.38
CA GLY A 606 -37.71 -14.57 5.08
C GLY A 606 -37.32 -13.74 6.32
N VAL A 607 -37.18 -14.36 7.49
CA VAL A 607 -36.87 -13.65 8.74
C VAL A 607 -35.36 -13.56 8.93
N ASN A 608 -34.83 -12.35 9.09
CA ASN A 608 -33.38 -12.08 9.21
C ASN A 608 -32.55 -12.83 8.16
N SER A 609 -33.08 -12.95 6.94
CA SER A 609 -32.50 -13.74 5.86
C SER A 609 -32.42 -12.88 4.59
N PRO A 610 -31.62 -11.80 4.58
CA PRO A 610 -31.52 -10.92 3.43
C PRO A 610 -31.12 -11.71 2.18
N THR A 611 -31.66 -11.28 1.05
CA THR A 611 -31.38 -11.86 -0.26
C THR A 611 -30.04 -11.33 -0.80
N THR A 612 -29.22 -12.22 -1.34
CA THR A 612 -27.95 -11.88 -1.96
C THR A 612 -27.77 -12.55 -3.32
N THR A 613 -26.94 -11.93 -4.15
CA THR A 613 -26.40 -12.46 -5.41
C THR A 613 -24.87 -12.55 -5.36
N SER A 614 -24.28 -12.57 -4.16
CA SER A 614 -22.84 -12.48 -3.96
C SER A 614 -22.07 -13.73 -4.40
N MET A 615 -21.04 -13.52 -5.22
CA MET A 615 -20.06 -14.54 -5.59
C MET A 615 -19.20 -14.94 -4.39
N GLY A 616 -18.74 -14.00 -3.57
CA GLY A 616 -17.96 -14.32 -2.36
C GLY A 616 -18.75 -15.21 -1.39
N ARG A 617 -20.04 -14.95 -1.21
CA ARG A 617 -20.91 -15.81 -0.38
C ARG A 617 -21.14 -17.17 -1.00
N LEU A 618 -21.24 -17.26 -2.33
CA LEU A 618 -21.31 -18.56 -3.03
C LEU A 618 -20.05 -19.39 -2.74
N PHE A 619 -18.85 -18.80 -2.87
CA PHE A 619 -17.58 -19.45 -2.53
C PHE A 619 -17.54 -19.91 -1.07
N ASP A 620 -17.94 -19.07 -0.13
CA ASP A 620 -18.02 -19.43 1.30
C ASP A 620 -18.92 -20.66 1.53
N GLY A 621 -20.11 -20.68 0.91
CA GLY A 621 -21.05 -21.79 1.03
C GLY A 621 -20.55 -23.09 0.41
N ILE A 622 -19.90 -23.03 -0.75
CA ILE A 622 -19.29 -24.20 -1.40
C ILE A 622 -18.10 -24.72 -0.58
N ALA A 623 -17.24 -23.83 -0.07
CA ALA A 623 -16.13 -24.19 0.80
C ALA A 623 -16.60 -24.92 2.06
N ALA A 624 -17.73 -24.50 2.64
CA ALA A 624 -18.36 -25.19 3.76
C ALA A 624 -18.87 -26.58 3.38
N LEU A 625 -19.60 -26.70 2.26
CA LEU A 625 -20.14 -27.99 1.77
C LEU A 625 -19.05 -29.00 1.42
N LEU A 626 -17.88 -28.55 0.97
CA LEU A 626 -16.73 -29.40 0.67
C LEU A 626 -15.85 -29.67 1.91
N GLY A 627 -16.18 -29.09 3.07
CA GLY A 627 -15.49 -29.34 4.33
C GLY A 627 -14.16 -28.59 4.49
N PHE A 628 -13.87 -27.58 3.66
CA PHE A 628 -12.71 -26.69 3.85
C PHE A 628 -12.86 -25.80 5.09
N THR A 629 -14.10 -25.52 5.50
CA THR A 629 -14.39 -24.79 6.73
C THR A 629 -15.45 -25.49 7.56
N ARG A 630 -15.18 -25.65 8.86
CA ARG A 630 -16.08 -26.31 9.83
C ARG A 630 -16.42 -25.44 11.04
N GLY A 631 -15.97 -24.19 11.04
CA GLY A 631 -16.12 -23.27 12.16
C GLY A 631 -16.27 -21.84 11.70
N GLU A 632 -16.15 -20.91 12.65
CA GLU A 632 -16.21 -19.49 12.35
C GLU A 632 -15.00 -19.05 11.53
N GLN A 633 -15.24 -18.21 10.51
CA GLN A 633 -14.19 -17.46 9.85
C GLN A 633 -13.60 -16.45 10.84
N THR A 634 -12.27 -16.40 10.87
CA THR A 634 -11.50 -15.52 11.75
C THR A 634 -10.94 -14.31 11.01
N PHE A 635 -11.12 -14.26 9.70
CA PHE A 635 -10.85 -13.12 8.84
C PHE A 635 -11.69 -13.21 7.56
N GLU A 636 -11.86 -12.07 6.90
CA GLU A 636 -12.64 -11.98 5.66
C GLU A 636 -12.06 -12.86 4.54
N ALA A 637 -12.96 -13.51 3.79
CA ALA A 637 -12.66 -14.43 2.69
C ALA A 637 -11.84 -15.68 3.07
N GLN A 638 -11.73 -16.05 4.35
CA GLN A 638 -10.99 -17.24 4.78
C GLN A 638 -11.48 -18.51 4.08
N ALA A 639 -12.80 -18.71 3.96
CA ALA A 639 -13.37 -19.89 3.33
C ALA A 639 -13.13 -19.88 1.81
N ALA A 640 -13.39 -18.74 1.16
CA ALA A 640 -13.13 -18.55 -0.26
C ALA A 640 -11.65 -18.71 -0.65
N MET A 641 -10.70 -18.33 0.22
CA MET A 641 -9.27 -18.52 -0.01
C MET A 641 -8.78 -19.95 0.24
N ALA A 642 -9.48 -20.72 1.07
CA ALA A 642 -9.13 -22.09 1.39
C ALA A 642 -9.61 -23.10 0.34
N LEU A 643 -10.70 -22.76 -0.36
CA LEU A 643 -11.24 -23.48 -1.52
C LEU A 643 -10.33 -23.30 -2.73
#